data_AF-A0A6N2DDU0-F1
#
_entry.id   AF-A0A6N2DDU0-F1
#
_cell.length_a   1.000
_cell.length_b   1.000
_cell.length_c   1.000
_cell.angle_alpha   90.00
_cell.angle_beta   90.00
_cell.angle_gamma   90.00
#
_symmetry.space_group_name_H-M   'P 1'
#
loop_
_entity.id
_entity.type
_entity.pdbx_description
1 polymer ?
#
loop_
_entity_poly.entity_id
_entity_poly.type
_entity_poly.pdbx_seq_one_letter_code
_entity_poly.pdbx_strand_id
1 'polypeptide(L)'
;WKDSSPAERRVHDALASLWPGAELNLLGACVRNRDDDTFLLADGATLPVIEPSFPIPVTEVARVDGVRAPPCATRSLVAMRQPRAREHYLVEGSLAHRILEHLMRAPADETPGFSAAFDRAVAEQRLELLAAAFEDADLPELRDRMQAHFTFLAPWKARAREAGVRAAEARRLSGKYGLEGRIDLALLEGDRMHIVELKTGRRQTTEHEQQLRCYALLWDEAAKALDRQLEGTLLYSRIGVEKPLYRGELRDERRVVLARNDLVALHRHFSDGDSPARPLSWMEQPDRCRDEPCRWLREACRHQTSVLGSQCGAHQERVPAELAWNDTPRTLVEAARRWYFHFVRLIEREYRAASLDLGRLLRPDALAERVAQQNAFGGAVLTGAEPTHGLVHFTVPPTTHLHEGDRVVAHRGDLDAEPALHGIVRNAASGQLTLATDGAGLAESLPPSGWYLEREPARIGFRDMHVALWRALIGPQRELLKLLADPAACVHPIPRERLDGETDDDPNTAAPHSAAARAPHPENPEASHADSGGTPLNARQRNAVARALEAPQGLLIQGPPGTGKTTVIAEIVRRLVADGQRVLLTAHTNTAVDTMLARTIGAGVHDVLRVGHPLSGSHELKTTLAAIGRDPDDHFSVSLARKAPSLSRLARDLRRAPVVAATTHACVRNAVFDVLERGVDVHGAPHGTTPLFDVVIVDEASQLTEPMAVGAILRGRRFVLVGDDCQLPPVVSAPDALTATVAPERDPAATAAGLGGLDQSLFERLRAVLPGVMLRDQYRMSDAVQAVPSRLFYADRLRAGGRNADRRLSLSPTLVADLPDALRRRVDPARPVVWVDPGGACDGNHNAVEAEAVAATAAAFVTLHRRSGSLTLGDDWLGVVAPFRAQCQAIRLALREHLDPADADRIEVDTVERFQGREKEAMLISLVTRDWNDFVFDRRRMNVTLTRARSKVVLFGNRALGRRMVETWNP
;
A
#
# COMPACT_ATOMS: atom_id res chain seq x y z
N TRP A 1 5.66 39.84 -25.57
CA TRP A 1 4.35 39.16 -25.36
C TRP A 1 3.28 39.67 -26.34
N LYS A 2 2.96 40.98 -26.37
CA LYS A 2 1.99 41.52 -27.34
C LYS A 2 2.42 41.32 -28.81
N ASP A 3 3.73 41.33 -29.07
CA ASP A 3 4.29 41.16 -30.43
C ASP A 3 4.67 39.72 -30.79
N SER A 4 4.46 38.75 -29.89
CA SER A 4 4.79 37.35 -30.14
C SER A 4 3.80 36.71 -31.13
N SER A 5 4.24 35.73 -31.92
CA SER A 5 3.35 34.94 -32.76
C SER A 5 2.37 34.10 -31.91
N PRO A 6 1.22 33.66 -32.46
CA PRO A 6 0.32 32.75 -31.75
C PRO A 6 0.99 31.44 -31.30
N ALA A 7 2.01 30.97 -32.03
CA ALA A 7 2.75 29.75 -31.69
C ALA A 7 3.66 29.96 -30.48
N GLU A 8 4.38 31.08 -30.43
CA GLU A 8 5.26 31.46 -29.30
C GLU A 8 4.46 31.76 -28.03
N ARG A 9 3.28 32.40 -28.14
CA ARG A 9 2.39 32.61 -26.99
C ARG A 9 2.00 31.28 -26.31
N ARG A 10 1.75 30.23 -27.09
CA ARG A 10 1.40 28.90 -26.53
C ARG A 10 2.55 28.21 -25.81
N VAL A 11 3.80 28.49 -26.19
CA VAL A 11 4.97 28.00 -25.45
C VAL A 11 5.08 28.71 -24.11
N HIS A 12 4.83 30.02 -24.09
CA HIS A 12 4.75 30.79 -22.84
C HIS A 12 3.59 30.29 -21.95
N ASP A 13 2.42 30.00 -22.51
CA ASP A 13 1.28 29.46 -21.74
C ASP A 13 1.65 28.12 -21.07
N ALA A 14 2.45 27.27 -21.73
CA ALA A 14 2.92 26.00 -21.17
C ALA A 14 3.95 26.15 -20.04
N LEU A 15 4.53 27.34 -19.90
CA LEU A 15 5.46 27.73 -18.85
C LEU A 15 4.81 28.70 -17.84
N ALA A 16 3.53 29.04 -17.98
CA ALA A 16 2.85 30.00 -17.10
C ALA A 16 2.82 29.54 -15.64
N SER A 17 2.88 28.22 -15.43
CA SER A 17 2.88 27.56 -14.12
C SER A 17 4.28 27.16 -13.66
N LEU A 18 5.36 27.76 -14.18
CA LEU A 18 6.74 27.46 -13.79
C LEU A 18 7.11 28.09 -12.43
N TRP A 19 8.02 27.45 -11.68
CA TRP A 19 8.56 27.97 -10.41
C TRP A 19 10.09 27.84 -10.35
N PRO A 20 10.78 28.61 -9.47
CA PRO A 20 12.21 28.47 -9.25
C PRO A 20 12.58 27.06 -8.80
N GLY A 21 13.58 26.46 -9.46
CA GLY A 21 14.08 25.11 -9.14
C GLY A 21 13.35 23.97 -9.86
N ALA A 22 12.35 24.24 -10.70
CA ALA A 22 11.74 23.21 -11.54
C ALA A 22 12.72 22.71 -12.61
N GLU A 23 12.80 21.39 -12.80
CA GLU A 23 13.52 20.79 -13.94
C GLU A 23 12.73 21.06 -15.24
N LEU A 24 13.43 21.35 -16.34
CA LEU A 24 12.81 21.61 -17.64
C LEU A 24 13.43 20.74 -18.72
N ASN A 25 12.58 20.04 -19.48
CA ASN A 25 12.96 19.42 -20.74
C ASN A 25 12.35 20.20 -21.91
N LEU A 26 13.20 20.87 -22.70
CA LEU A 26 12.78 21.70 -23.83
C LEU A 26 12.93 20.92 -25.14
N LEU A 27 11.90 20.16 -25.50
CA LEU A 27 11.94 19.32 -26.69
C LEU A 27 11.85 20.17 -27.96
N GLY A 28 12.81 19.98 -28.88
CA GLY A 28 12.87 20.74 -30.13
C GLY A 28 13.41 22.17 -30.00
N ALA A 29 13.97 22.54 -28.85
CA ALA A 29 14.62 23.83 -28.67
C ALA A 29 15.94 23.92 -29.46
N CYS A 30 16.28 25.14 -29.89
CA CYS A 30 17.53 25.43 -30.57
C CYS A 30 18.65 25.74 -29.57
N VAL A 31 19.80 25.08 -29.71
CA VAL A 31 21.01 25.40 -28.94
C VAL A 31 21.81 26.47 -29.68
N ARG A 32 22.17 27.56 -29.00
CA ARG A 32 23.09 28.59 -29.52
C ARG A 32 24.20 28.85 -28.53
N ASN A 33 25.44 28.74 -28.99
CA ASN A 33 26.61 29.05 -28.19
C ASN A 33 27.09 30.46 -28.54
N ARG A 34 27.32 31.29 -27.53
CA ARG A 34 27.85 32.65 -27.70
C ARG A 34 28.66 33.03 -26.47
N ASP A 35 29.89 33.52 -26.70
CA ASP A 35 30.76 34.10 -25.66
C ASP A 35 30.89 33.17 -24.42
N ASP A 36 31.26 31.90 -24.64
CA ASP A 36 31.34 30.80 -23.66
C ASP A 36 30.02 30.34 -23.00
N ASP A 37 28.91 31.04 -23.24
CA ASP A 37 27.59 30.66 -22.77
C ASP A 37 26.81 29.80 -23.79
N THR A 38 26.06 28.82 -23.28
CA THR A 38 25.12 28.00 -24.07
C THR A 38 23.68 28.45 -23.78
N PHE A 39 22.98 28.90 -24.81
CA PHE A 39 21.58 29.34 -24.74
C PHE A 39 20.66 28.29 -25.37
N LEU A 40 19.61 27.90 -24.64
CA LEU A 40 18.49 27.12 -25.17
C LEU A 40 17.36 28.07 -25.55
N LEU A 41 17.08 28.18 -26.84
CA LEU A 41 16.05 29.07 -27.38
C LEU A 41 14.80 28.25 -27.75
N ALA A 42 13.70 28.55 -27.07
CA ALA A 42 12.40 28.01 -27.41
C ALA A 42 11.74 28.85 -28.53
N ASP A 43 11.20 28.18 -29.52
CA ASP A 43 10.48 28.78 -30.64
C ASP A 43 9.04 28.24 -30.73
N GLY A 44 8.31 28.63 -31.78
CA GLY A 44 6.95 28.15 -32.02
C GLY A 44 6.81 26.62 -32.17
N ALA A 45 7.91 25.88 -32.33
CA ALA A 45 7.94 24.43 -32.45
C ALA A 45 8.33 23.70 -31.16
N THR A 46 8.84 24.41 -30.16
CA THR A 46 9.32 23.83 -28.90
C THR A 46 8.17 23.29 -28.04
N LEU A 47 8.41 22.19 -27.32
CA LEU A 47 7.52 21.61 -26.31
C LEU A 47 8.20 21.61 -24.93
N PRO A 48 7.81 22.51 -24.01
CA PRO A 48 8.40 22.56 -22.67
C PRO A 48 7.71 21.59 -21.71
N VAL A 49 8.45 20.62 -21.16
CA VAL A 49 7.97 19.66 -20.16
C VAL A 49 8.56 20.02 -18.79
N ILE A 50 7.71 20.28 -17.80
CA ILE A 50 8.11 20.73 -16.45
C ILE A 50 8.24 19.55 -15.49
N GLU A 51 9.38 19.31 -14.87
CA GLU A 51 9.65 18.11 -14.03
C GLU A 51 9.43 16.82 -14.84
N PRO A 52 10.16 16.57 -15.94
CA PRO A 52 10.02 15.36 -16.77
C PRO A 52 10.15 14.06 -15.95
N SER A 53 10.93 14.09 -14.87
CA SER A 53 11.07 13.01 -13.90
C SER A 53 9.81 12.77 -13.03
N PHE A 54 8.73 13.54 -13.22
CA PHE A 54 7.46 13.38 -12.52
C PHE A 54 6.41 12.76 -13.48
N PRO A 55 6.30 11.41 -13.55
CA PRO A 55 5.36 10.77 -14.46
C PRO A 55 3.91 11.00 -14.02
N ILE A 56 3.09 11.53 -14.94
CA ILE A 56 1.64 11.67 -14.76
C ILE A 56 0.91 10.57 -15.55
N PRO A 57 -0.10 9.89 -14.97
CA PRO A 57 -0.91 8.91 -15.69
C PRO A 57 -1.61 9.52 -16.91
N VAL A 58 -1.52 8.86 -18.05
CA VAL A 58 -2.20 9.23 -19.31
C VAL A 58 -3.69 9.47 -19.10
N THR A 59 -4.34 8.64 -18.26
CA THR A 59 -5.78 8.78 -17.97
C THR A 59 -6.11 10.05 -17.16
N GLU A 60 -5.16 10.62 -16.41
CA GLU A 60 -5.34 11.91 -15.75
C GLU A 60 -5.12 13.06 -16.72
N VAL A 61 -4.09 12.99 -17.57
CA VAL A 61 -3.84 14.00 -18.62
C VAL A 61 -5.01 14.09 -19.59
N ALA A 62 -5.56 12.95 -20.02
CA ALA A 62 -6.72 12.93 -20.90
C ALA A 62 -7.97 13.56 -20.26
N ARG A 63 -8.17 13.36 -18.94
CA ARG A 63 -9.33 13.87 -18.20
C ARG A 63 -9.35 15.39 -18.10
N VAL A 64 -8.18 16.02 -17.97
CA VAL A 64 -8.08 17.46 -17.78
C VAL A 64 -8.25 18.24 -19.08
N ASP A 65 -8.30 17.59 -20.24
CA ASP A 65 -8.41 18.25 -21.53
C ASP A 65 -9.72 19.03 -21.70
N GLY A 66 -9.62 20.31 -22.07
CA GLY A 66 -10.75 21.19 -22.34
C GLY A 66 -11.07 21.26 -23.82
N VAL A 67 -12.36 21.20 -24.19
CA VAL A 67 -12.79 21.28 -25.61
C VAL A 67 -12.99 22.73 -26.04
N ARG A 68 -13.62 23.54 -25.17
CA ARG A 68 -13.90 24.97 -25.42
C ARG A 68 -13.23 25.90 -24.40
N ALA A 69 -12.41 25.33 -23.51
CA ALA A 69 -11.72 26.03 -22.43
C ALA A 69 -10.29 25.49 -22.29
N PRO A 70 -9.38 26.21 -21.62
CA PRO A 70 -8.08 25.67 -21.22
C PRO A 70 -8.24 24.38 -20.39
N PRO A 71 -7.20 23.53 -20.32
CA PRO A 71 -7.20 22.35 -19.45
C PRO A 71 -7.60 22.70 -18.01
N CYS A 72 -8.31 21.79 -17.35
CA CYS A 72 -8.76 21.97 -15.98
C CYS A 72 -8.23 20.85 -15.09
N ALA A 73 -7.09 21.12 -14.43
CA ALA A 73 -6.43 20.20 -13.51
C ALA A 73 -7.35 19.76 -12.35
N THR A 74 -8.28 20.62 -11.93
CA THR A 74 -9.30 20.35 -10.90
C THR A 74 -10.14 19.11 -11.17
N ARG A 75 -10.35 18.72 -12.43
CA ARG A 75 -11.10 17.50 -12.75
C ARG A 75 -10.44 16.26 -12.16
N SER A 76 -9.11 16.23 -12.09
CA SER A 76 -8.41 15.11 -11.47
C SER A 76 -8.67 15.08 -9.95
N LEU A 77 -8.61 16.22 -9.27
CA LEU A 77 -8.89 16.31 -7.82
C LEU A 77 -10.30 15.84 -7.46
N VAL A 78 -11.31 16.31 -8.19
CA VAL A 78 -12.72 15.95 -7.93
C VAL A 78 -12.88 14.44 -8.07
N ALA A 79 -12.33 13.86 -9.14
CA ALA A 79 -12.41 12.41 -9.41
C ALA A 79 -11.53 11.56 -8.45
N MET A 80 -10.47 12.14 -7.89
CA MET A 80 -9.60 11.49 -6.91
C MET A 80 -10.34 11.33 -5.58
N ARG A 81 -10.95 12.40 -5.06
CA ARG A 81 -11.68 12.45 -3.78
C ARG A 81 -13.03 11.73 -3.84
N GLN A 82 -13.73 11.88 -4.96
CA GLN A 82 -15.03 11.29 -5.19
C GLN A 82 -14.97 10.45 -6.49
N PRO A 83 -14.44 9.21 -6.40
CA PRO A 83 -14.49 8.30 -7.53
C PRO A 83 -15.94 8.08 -7.97
N ARG A 84 -16.14 7.90 -9.27
CA ARG A 84 -17.45 7.49 -9.78
C ARG A 84 -17.86 6.19 -9.11
N ALA A 85 -19.13 6.12 -8.72
CA ALA A 85 -19.72 4.86 -8.32
C ALA A 85 -19.52 3.83 -9.45
N ARG A 86 -19.46 2.55 -9.10
CA ARG A 86 -19.48 1.47 -10.09
C ARG A 86 -20.84 1.51 -10.79
N GLU A 87 -20.89 2.17 -11.94
CA GLU A 87 -22.05 2.31 -12.81
C GLU A 87 -22.07 1.18 -13.85
N HIS A 88 -23.26 0.81 -14.35
CA HIS A 88 -23.44 -0.35 -15.24
C HIS A 88 -22.45 -0.34 -16.43
N TYR A 89 -22.32 0.81 -17.11
CA TYR A 89 -21.48 0.92 -18.30
C TYR A 89 -19.97 0.79 -18.03
N LEU A 90 -19.50 1.10 -16.81
CA LEU A 90 -18.09 0.95 -16.45
C LEU A 90 -17.73 -0.53 -16.30
N VAL A 91 -18.63 -1.31 -15.71
CA VAL A 91 -18.44 -2.76 -15.54
C VAL A 91 -18.62 -3.49 -16.87
N GLU A 92 -19.59 -3.10 -17.70
CA GLU A 92 -19.68 -3.56 -19.10
C GLU A 92 -18.38 -3.29 -19.87
N GLY A 93 -17.84 -2.08 -19.69
CA GLY A 93 -16.58 -1.70 -20.30
C GLY A 93 -15.45 -2.63 -19.87
N SER A 94 -15.33 -2.88 -18.57
CA SER A 94 -14.33 -3.78 -18.02
C SER A 94 -14.48 -5.21 -18.52
N LEU A 95 -15.70 -5.72 -18.69
CA LEU A 95 -15.95 -7.06 -19.23
C LEU A 95 -15.44 -7.21 -20.66
N ALA A 96 -15.68 -6.21 -21.51
CA ALA A 96 -15.15 -6.23 -22.88
C ALA A 96 -13.61 -6.23 -22.93
N HIS A 97 -12.95 -5.51 -22.01
CA HIS A 97 -11.48 -5.54 -21.90
C HIS A 97 -10.99 -6.91 -21.42
N ARG A 98 -11.67 -7.54 -20.45
CA ARG A 98 -11.34 -8.91 -20.01
C ARG A 98 -11.49 -9.94 -21.13
N ILE A 99 -12.54 -9.82 -21.94
CA ILE A 99 -12.74 -10.67 -23.12
C ILE A 99 -11.56 -10.50 -24.10
N LEU A 100 -11.14 -9.26 -24.37
CA LEU A 100 -9.97 -9.01 -25.22
C LEU A 100 -8.69 -9.63 -24.62
N GLU A 101 -8.45 -9.46 -23.33
CA GLU A 101 -7.31 -10.03 -22.61
C GLU A 101 -7.28 -11.57 -22.71
N HIS A 102 -8.43 -12.23 -22.51
CA HIS A 102 -8.54 -13.70 -22.64
C HIS A 102 -8.26 -14.16 -24.06
N LEU A 103 -8.79 -13.47 -25.08
CA LEU A 103 -8.48 -13.75 -26.48
C LEU A 103 -6.96 -13.62 -26.73
N MET A 104 -6.34 -12.55 -26.20
CA MET A 104 -4.91 -12.33 -26.39
C MET A 104 -4.04 -13.36 -25.67
N ARG A 105 -4.43 -13.83 -24.48
CA ARG A 105 -3.68 -14.84 -23.70
C ARG A 105 -3.91 -16.28 -24.13
N ALA A 106 -4.97 -16.55 -24.90
CA ALA A 106 -5.19 -17.90 -25.44
C ALA A 106 -3.99 -18.37 -26.29
N PRO A 107 -3.74 -19.68 -26.40
CA PRO A 107 -2.76 -20.25 -27.32
C PRO A 107 -2.89 -19.70 -28.76
N ALA A 108 -1.81 -19.74 -29.54
CA ALA A 108 -1.78 -19.13 -30.88
C ALA A 108 -2.69 -19.84 -31.90
N ASP A 109 -2.89 -21.13 -31.73
CA ASP A 109 -3.74 -22.03 -32.52
C ASP A 109 -5.20 -22.09 -32.04
N GLU A 110 -5.50 -21.47 -30.89
CA GLU A 110 -6.84 -21.48 -30.28
C GLU A 110 -7.48 -20.08 -30.33
N THR A 111 -8.77 -20.04 -30.68
CA THR A 111 -9.60 -18.85 -30.48
C THR A 111 -10.83 -19.25 -29.67
N PRO A 112 -10.90 -18.89 -28.38
CA PRO A 112 -12.03 -19.20 -27.52
C PRO A 112 -13.34 -18.71 -28.14
N GLY A 113 -14.38 -19.54 -28.15
CA GLY A 113 -15.72 -19.11 -28.56
C GLY A 113 -16.34 -18.10 -27.58
N PHE A 114 -17.34 -17.33 -28.03
CA PHE A 114 -17.96 -16.27 -27.23
C PHE A 114 -18.43 -16.76 -25.86
N SER A 115 -19.13 -17.90 -25.79
CA SER A 115 -19.65 -18.40 -24.50
C SER A 115 -18.53 -18.60 -23.50
N ALA A 116 -17.46 -19.30 -23.90
CA ALA A 116 -16.33 -19.57 -23.00
C ALA A 116 -15.65 -18.28 -22.53
N ALA A 117 -15.43 -17.31 -23.42
CA ALA A 117 -14.84 -16.02 -23.07
C ALA A 117 -15.76 -15.19 -22.15
N PHE A 118 -17.05 -15.13 -22.45
CA PHE A 118 -18.04 -14.40 -21.66
C PHE A 118 -18.23 -15.03 -20.27
N ASP A 119 -18.44 -16.34 -20.20
CA ASP A 119 -18.68 -17.05 -18.95
C ASP A 119 -17.47 -16.93 -18.01
N ARG A 120 -16.25 -16.99 -18.57
CA ARG A 120 -15.01 -16.75 -17.82
C ARG A 120 -14.91 -15.30 -17.34
N ALA A 121 -15.14 -14.32 -18.21
CA ALA A 121 -15.07 -12.90 -17.86
C ALA A 121 -16.10 -12.53 -16.77
N VAL A 122 -17.34 -13.05 -16.88
CA VAL A 122 -18.37 -12.88 -15.85
C VAL A 122 -17.92 -13.52 -14.54
N ALA A 123 -17.45 -14.77 -14.56
CA ALA A 123 -16.98 -15.45 -13.34
C ALA A 123 -15.85 -14.69 -12.62
N GLU A 124 -14.95 -14.04 -13.37
CA GLU A 124 -13.88 -13.20 -12.83
C GLU A 124 -14.35 -11.82 -12.32
N GLN A 125 -15.54 -11.34 -12.71
CA GLN A 125 -16.05 -9.98 -12.40
C GLN A 125 -17.42 -9.94 -11.69
N ARG A 126 -17.89 -11.05 -11.13
CA ARG A 126 -19.18 -11.11 -10.40
C ARG A 126 -19.27 -10.10 -9.24
N LEU A 127 -18.16 -9.82 -8.55
CA LEU A 127 -18.13 -8.81 -7.47
C LEU A 127 -18.36 -7.41 -8.03
N GLU A 128 -17.71 -7.05 -9.14
CA GLU A 128 -17.88 -5.78 -9.82
C GLU A 128 -19.28 -5.63 -10.38
N LEU A 129 -19.86 -6.69 -10.95
CA LEU A 129 -21.26 -6.72 -11.41
C LEU A 129 -22.23 -6.44 -10.26
N LEU A 130 -22.12 -7.15 -9.13
CA LEU A 130 -22.94 -6.86 -7.94
C LEU A 130 -22.70 -5.46 -7.40
N ALA A 131 -21.44 -5.02 -7.34
CA ALA A 131 -21.07 -3.68 -6.89
C ALA A 131 -21.55 -2.60 -7.87
N ALA A 132 -21.95 -2.96 -9.09
CA ALA A 132 -22.64 -2.12 -10.06
C ALA A 132 -24.17 -2.31 -10.08
N ALA A 133 -24.72 -3.12 -9.18
CA ALA A 133 -26.15 -3.41 -9.02
C ALA A 133 -26.77 -4.25 -10.15
N PHE A 134 -25.96 -5.06 -10.84
CA PHE A 134 -26.49 -6.11 -11.71
C PHE A 134 -27.12 -7.24 -10.90
N GLU A 135 -28.24 -7.76 -11.40
CA GLU A 135 -28.92 -8.95 -10.90
C GLU A 135 -28.86 -10.10 -11.92
N ASP A 136 -29.26 -11.31 -11.51
CA ASP A 136 -29.27 -12.47 -12.40
C ASP A 136 -30.16 -12.25 -13.63
N ALA A 137 -31.23 -11.44 -13.50
CA ALA A 137 -32.15 -11.09 -14.58
C ALA A 137 -31.52 -10.19 -15.67
N ASP A 138 -30.44 -9.47 -15.36
CA ASP A 138 -29.76 -8.57 -16.30
C ASP A 138 -28.74 -9.32 -17.18
N LEU A 139 -28.31 -10.52 -16.77
CA LEU A 139 -27.26 -11.27 -17.43
C LEU A 139 -27.57 -11.65 -18.89
N PRO A 140 -28.81 -12.02 -19.28
CA PRO A 140 -29.14 -12.28 -20.68
C PRO A 140 -28.93 -11.05 -21.57
N GLU A 141 -29.42 -9.87 -21.16
CA GLU A 141 -29.27 -8.66 -21.95
C GLU A 141 -27.80 -8.20 -21.99
N LEU A 142 -27.07 -8.37 -20.88
CA LEU A 142 -25.63 -8.14 -20.83
C LEU A 142 -24.88 -9.07 -21.81
N ARG A 143 -25.26 -10.33 -21.90
CA ARG A 143 -24.69 -11.32 -22.83
C ARG A 143 -24.90 -10.90 -24.27
N ASP A 144 -26.10 -10.48 -24.65
CA ASP A 144 -26.40 -9.99 -26.01
C ASP A 144 -25.56 -8.76 -26.36
N ARG A 145 -25.40 -7.82 -25.43
CA ARG A 145 -24.52 -6.66 -25.61
C ARG A 145 -23.06 -7.11 -25.78
N MET A 146 -22.56 -8.02 -24.95
CA MET A 146 -21.18 -8.51 -25.03
C MET A 146 -20.89 -9.34 -26.28
N GLN A 147 -21.89 -10.03 -26.85
CA GLN A 147 -21.74 -10.73 -28.12
C GLN A 147 -21.39 -9.76 -29.25
N ALA A 148 -22.00 -8.56 -29.27
CA ALA A 148 -21.67 -7.52 -30.25
C ALA A 148 -20.21 -7.06 -30.12
N HIS A 149 -19.73 -6.86 -28.88
CA HIS A 149 -18.31 -6.56 -28.63
C HIS A 149 -17.41 -7.70 -29.10
N PHE A 150 -17.73 -8.94 -28.75
CA PHE A 150 -16.93 -10.12 -29.09
C PHE A 150 -16.78 -10.32 -30.60
N THR A 151 -17.86 -10.17 -31.37
CA THR A 151 -17.82 -10.31 -32.84
C THR A 151 -16.78 -9.38 -33.47
N PHE A 152 -16.58 -8.20 -32.87
CA PHE A 152 -15.60 -7.24 -33.34
C PHE A 152 -14.19 -7.44 -32.77
N LEU A 153 -14.07 -7.96 -31.54
CA LEU A 153 -12.79 -8.21 -30.89
C LEU A 153 -12.12 -9.52 -31.32
N ALA A 154 -12.89 -10.57 -31.62
CA ALA A 154 -12.35 -11.88 -31.98
C ALA A 154 -11.41 -11.86 -33.20
N PRO A 155 -11.68 -11.12 -34.30
CA PRO A 155 -10.76 -11.00 -35.43
C PRO A 155 -9.38 -10.45 -35.07
N TRP A 156 -9.27 -9.64 -34.02
CA TRP A 156 -7.99 -9.09 -33.56
C TRP A 156 -7.04 -10.17 -33.04
N LYS A 157 -7.53 -11.36 -32.65
CA LYS A 157 -6.67 -12.51 -32.34
C LYS A 157 -5.89 -12.98 -33.56
N ALA A 158 -6.56 -13.12 -34.71
CA ALA A 158 -5.92 -13.54 -35.95
C ALA A 158 -4.91 -12.49 -36.42
N ARG A 159 -5.30 -11.21 -36.41
CA ARG A 159 -4.42 -10.08 -36.74
C ARG A 159 -3.17 -10.04 -35.84
N ALA A 160 -3.37 -10.21 -34.54
CA ALA A 160 -2.26 -10.20 -33.58
C ALA A 160 -1.35 -11.43 -33.72
N ARG A 161 -1.87 -12.58 -34.20
CA ARG A 161 -1.05 -13.75 -34.58
C ARG A 161 -0.20 -13.46 -35.81
N GLU A 162 -0.77 -12.80 -36.81
CA GLU A 162 -0.05 -12.38 -38.02
C GLU A 162 1.04 -11.34 -37.72
N ALA A 163 0.82 -10.50 -36.70
CA ALA A 163 1.74 -9.44 -36.30
C ALA A 163 3.07 -9.91 -35.66
N GLY A 164 3.33 -11.21 -35.49
CA GLY A 164 4.63 -11.76 -35.04
C GLY A 164 5.05 -11.45 -33.59
N VAL A 165 4.81 -10.24 -33.08
CA VAL A 165 5.03 -9.79 -31.70
C VAL A 165 3.85 -8.95 -31.27
N ARG A 166 3.29 -9.28 -30.09
CA ARG A 166 2.18 -8.54 -29.50
C ARG A 166 2.30 -8.44 -27.98
N ALA A 167 1.92 -7.29 -27.44
CA ALA A 167 1.77 -7.08 -26.01
C ALA A 167 0.34 -6.63 -25.71
N ALA A 168 -0.31 -7.28 -24.74
CA ALA A 168 -1.61 -6.88 -24.21
C ALA A 168 -1.41 -6.22 -22.86
N GLU A 169 -2.19 -5.17 -22.57
CA GLU A 169 -2.09 -4.39 -21.32
C GLU A 169 -0.65 -3.92 -21.06
N ALA A 170 0.01 -3.44 -22.12
CA ALA A 170 1.42 -3.11 -22.14
C ALA A 170 1.67 -1.77 -21.45
N ARG A 171 2.38 -1.80 -20.32
CA ARG A 171 2.72 -0.61 -19.53
C ARG A 171 4.04 0.00 -20.01
N ARG A 172 4.06 1.33 -20.14
CA ARG A 172 5.28 2.12 -20.42
C ARG A 172 5.33 3.38 -19.55
N LEU A 173 6.56 3.84 -19.35
CA LEU A 173 6.91 5.10 -18.71
C LEU A 173 7.70 5.93 -19.73
N SER A 174 7.61 7.26 -19.67
CA SER A 174 8.46 8.14 -20.46
C SER A 174 9.10 9.23 -19.63
N GLY A 175 10.45 9.22 -19.57
CA GLY A 175 11.25 10.30 -19.01
C GLY A 175 11.26 11.52 -19.92
N LYS A 176 11.10 11.33 -21.23
CA LYS A 176 11.02 12.44 -22.19
C LYS A 176 9.84 13.37 -21.94
N TYR A 177 8.64 12.80 -21.74
CA TYR A 177 7.40 13.57 -21.58
C TYR A 177 6.87 13.62 -20.14
N GLY A 178 7.45 12.87 -19.20
CA GLY A 178 6.93 12.71 -17.85
C GLY A 178 5.52 12.14 -17.85
N LEU A 179 5.34 11.04 -18.59
CA LEU A 179 4.08 10.33 -18.75
C LEU A 179 4.22 8.88 -18.32
N GLU A 180 3.11 8.28 -17.91
CA GLU A 180 3.00 6.83 -17.73
C GLU A 180 1.64 6.34 -18.19
N GLY A 181 1.59 5.11 -18.70
CA GLY A 181 0.34 4.58 -19.18
C GLY A 181 0.42 3.10 -19.51
N ARG A 182 -0.76 2.52 -19.68
CA ARG A 182 -0.95 1.15 -20.13
C ARG A 182 -1.87 1.16 -21.33
N ILE A 183 -1.37 0.69 -22.47
CA ILE A 183 -2.14 0.55 -23.70
C ILE A 183 -2.75 -0.85 -23.76
N ASP A 184 -3.97 -0.97 -24.29
CA ASP A 184 -4.67 -2.26 -24.34
C ASP A 184 -3.95 -3.27 -25.25
N LEU A 185 -3.50 -2.84 -26.43
CA LEU A 185 -2.68 -3.67 -27.34
C LEU A 185 -1.56 -2.86 -27.98
N ALA A 186 -0.42 -3.51 -28.20
CA ALA A 186 0.64 -3.08 -29.09
C ALA A 186 1.08 -4.24 -29.98
N LEU A 187 1.07 -4.04 -31.30
CA LEU A 187 1.35 -5.06 -32.34
C LEU A 187 2.50 -4.59 -33.24
N LEU A 188 3.38 -5.51 -33.68
CA LEU A 188 4.43 -5.22 -34.66
C LEU A 188 4.04 -5.69 -36.08
N GLU A 189 3.27 -4.89 -36.80
CA GLU A 189 2.73 -5.24 -38.12
C GLU A 189 3.67 -4.80 -39.24
N GLY A 190 4.53 -5.70 -39.73
CA GLY A 190 5.42 -5.41 -40.86
C GLY A 190 6.44 -4.32 -40.51
N ASP A 191 6.34 -3.15 -41.16
CA ASP A 191 7.15 -1.95 -40.89
C ASP A 191 6.54 -1.00 -39.84
N ARG A 192 5.46 -1.42 -39.18
CA ARG A 192 4.68 -0.58 -38.27
C ARG A 192 4.63 -1.13 -36.85
N MET A 193 4.59 -0.21 -35.90
CA MET A 193 4.15 -0.46 -34.53
C MET A 193 2.74 0.09 -34.39
N HIS A 194 1.77 -0.80 -34.18
CA HIS A 194 0.36 -0.44 -34.11
C HIS A 194 -0.12 -0.53 -32.66
N ILE A 195 -0.42 0.62 -32.06
CA ILE A 195 -0.99 0.74 -30.71
C ILE A 195 -2.51 0.87 -30.80
N VAL A 196 -3.24 0.15 -29.93
CA VAL A 196 -4.70 0.10 -29.97
C VAL A 196 -5.26 0.35 -28.58
N GLU A 197 -6.20 1.29 -28.50
CA GLU A 197 -6.96 1.60 -27.29
C GLU A 197 -8.43 1.24 -27.50
N LEU A 198 -8.96 0.38 -26.62
CA LEU A 198 -10.32 -0.12 -26.65
C LEU A 198 -11.28 0.87 -25.97
N LYS A 199 -12.38 1.17 -26.65
CA LYS A 199 -13.51 1.93 -26.12
C LYS A 199 -14.81 1.16 -26.28
N THR A 200 -15.61 1.17 -25.24
CA THR A 200 -16.85 0.36 -25.16
C THR A 200 -18.12 1.19 -25.25
N GLY A 201 -17.98 2.52 -25.20
CA GLY A 201 -19.09 3.46 -25.40
C GLY A 201 -19.46 3.66 -26.88
N ARG A 202 -20.66 4.21 -27.13
CA ARG A 202 -21.13 4.57 -28.49
C ARG A 202 -20.60 5.91 -29.00
N ARG A 203 -20.23 6.81 -28.09
CA ARG A 203 -19.83 8.18 -28.43
C ARG A 203 -18.31 8.27 -28.50
N GLN A 204 -17.82 8.79 -29.61
CA GLN A 204 -16.43 9.19 -29.74
C GLN A 204 -16.25 10.54 -29.05
N THR A 205 -15.26 10.65 -28.16
CA THR A 205 -14.99 11.85 -27.38
C THR A 205 -13.57 12.35 -27.65
N THR A 206 -13.35 13.64 -27.44
CA THR A 206 -12.01 14.24 -27.50
C THR A 206 -11.10 13.68 -26.41
N GLU A 207 -11.64 13.27 -25.26
CA GLU A 207 -10.89 12.58 -24.19
C GLU A 207 -10.29 11.26 -24.69
N HIS A 208 -11.03 10.46 -25.44
CA HIS A 208 -10.49 9.21 -26.02
C HIS A 208 -9.35 9.49 -27.01
N GLU A 209 -9.52 10.47 -27.88
CA GLU A 209 -8.48 10.90 -28.82
C GLU A 209 -7.24 11.39 -28.08
N GLN A 210 -7.43 12.20 -27.03
CA GLN A 210 -6.34 12.73 -26.23
C GLN A 210 -5.59 11.63 -25.48
N GLN A 211 -6.30 10.62 -24.97
CA GLN A 211 -5.69 9.45 -24.34
C GLN A 211 -4.78 8.70 -25.34
N LEU A 212 -5.29 8.42 -26.56
CA LEU A 212 -4.48 7.76 -27.59
C LEU A 212 -3.29 8.61 -28.05
N ARG A 213 -3.43 9.94 -28.11
CA ARG A 213 -2.32 10.87 -28.39
C ARG A 213 -1.23 10.79 -27.32
N CYS A 214 -1.61 10.69 -26.05
CA CYS A 214 -0.65 10.51 -24.97
C CYS A 214 0.08 9.15 -25.08
N TYR A 215 -0.63 8.09 -25.43
CA TYR A 215 0.00 6.79 -25.69
C TYR A 215 0.94 6.85 -26.90
N ALA A 216 0.58 7.57 -27.96
CA ALA A 216 1.48 7.75 -29.10
C ALA A 216 2.81 8.37 -28.65
N LEU A 217 2.80 9.37 -27.76
CA LEU A 217 4.03 9.95 -27.20
C LEU A 217 4.83 8.95 -26.34
N LEU A 218 4.17 8.08 -25.57
CA LEU A 218 4.82 7.03 -24.77
C LEU A 218 5.51 5.94 -25.61
N TRP A 219 4.98 5.68 -26.80
CA TRP A 219 5.46 4.62 -27.69
C TRP A 219 6.35 5.14 -28.82
N ASP A 220 6.46 6.45 -28.99
CA ASP A 220 7.21 7.10 -30.08
C ASP A 220 8.70 6.70 -30.10
N GLU A 221 9.37 6.74 -28.95
CA GLU A 221 10.79 6.39 -28.86
C GLU A 221 11.02 4.89 -29.06
N ALA A 222 10.12 4.02 -28.57
CA ALA A 222 10.20 2.59 -28.83
C ALA A 222 9.99 2.24 -30.31
N ALA A 223 9.06 2.91 -30.99
CA ALA A 223 8.85 2.73 -32.42
C ALA A 223 10.09 3.14 -33.22
N LYS A 224 10.70 4.30 -32.89
CA LYS A 224 11.95 4.76 -33.51
C LYS A 224 13.12 3.81 -33.27
N ALA A 225 13.27 3.32 -32.05
CA ALA A 225 14.33 2.38 -31.69
C ALA A 225 14.24 1.07 -32.49
N LEU A 226 13.03 0.66 -32.86
CA LEU A 226 12.77 -0.51 -33.69
C LEU A 226 12.73 -0.21 -35.21
N ASP A 227 12.99 1.03 -35.62
CA ASP A 227 12.85 1.52 -37.01
C ASP A 227 11.46 1.23 -37.61
N ARG A 228 10.41 1.52 -36.83
CA ARG A 228 9.01 1.29 -37.21
C ARG A 228 8.20 2.59 -37.25
N GLN A 229 7.22 2.64 -38.14
CA GLN A 229 6.22 3.70 -38.14
C GLN A 229 5.18 3.46 -37.05
N LEU A 230 4.94 4.45 -36.20
CA LEU A 230 3.92 4.36 -35.16
C LEU A 230 2.53 4.72 -35.71
N GLU A 231 1.58 3.81 -35.56
CA GLU A 231 0.16 4.03 -35.86
C GLU A 231 -0.70 3.77 -34.62
N GLY A 232 -1.71 4.61 -34.39
CA GLY A 232 -2.64 4.46 -33.28
C GLY A 232 -4.07 4.27 -33.74
N THR A 233 -4.82 3.37 -33.11
CA THR A 233 -6.25 3.16 -33.41
C THR A 233 -7.10 3.17 -32.14
N LEU A 234 -8.21 3.92 -32.18
CA LEU A 234 -9.29 3.78 -31.20
C LEU A 234 -10.27 2.72 -31.69
N LEU A 235 -10.43 1.66 -30.89
CA LEU A 235 -11.29 0.53 -31.21
C LEU A 235 -12.62 0.66 -30.48
N TYR A 236 -13.67 1.11 -31.16
CA TYR A 236 -15.02 1.23 -30.59
C TYR A 236 -15.81 -0.06 -30.74
N SER A 237 -15.56 -1.00 -29.84
CA SER A 237 -16.08 -2.37 -29.94
C SER A 237 -17.60 -2.50 -29.95
N ARG A 238 -18.33 -1.57 -29.32
CA ARG A 238 -19.80 -1.62 -29.29
C ARG A 238 -20.46 -1.33 -30.65
N ILE A 239 -19.81 -0.49 -31.47
CA ILE A 239 -20.33 -0.03 -32.76
C ILE A 239 -19.53 -0.58 -33.93
N GLY A 240 -18.50 -1.38 -33.67
CA GLY A 240 -17.65 -1.98 -34.69
C GLY A 240 -16.86 -0.95 -35.52
N VAL A 241 -16.37 0.11 -34.88
CA VAL A 241 -15.64 1.19 -35.58
C VAL A 241 -14.18 1.20 -35.16
N GLU A 242 -13.29 1.12 -36.15
CA GLU A 242 -11.87 1.47 -36.03
C GLU A 242 -11.71 2.94 -36.41
N LYS A 243 -11.22 3.76 -35.48
CA LYS A 243 -10.86 5.14 -35.77
C LYS A 243 -9.34 5.26 -35.74
N PRO A 244 -8.66 5.27 -36.90
CA PRO A 244 -7.25 5.55 -36.93
C PRO A 244 -7.00 6.97 -36.45
N LEU A 245 -5.98 7.13 -35.63
CA LEU A 245 -5.45 8.41 -35.24
C LEU A 245 -4.10 8.57 -35.92
N TYR A 246 -4.08 9.38 -36.97
CA TYR A 246 -2.84 9.79 -37.59
C TYR A 246 -2.03 10.65 -36.61
N ARG A 247 -0.70 10.54 -36.68
CA ARG A 247 0.24 11.25 -35.82
C ARG A 247 -0.20 12.71 -35.68
N GLY A 248 -0.39 13.15 -34.45
CA GLY A 248 -0.90 14.49 -34.17
C GLY A 248 0.02 15.55 -34.75
N GLU A 249 -0.56 16.64 -35.26
CA GLU A 249 0.23 17.85 -35.50
C GLU A 249 0.82 18.32 -34.16
N LEU A 250 1.94 19.05 -34.21
CA LEU A 250 2.60 19.64 -33.04
C LEU A 250 1.65 20.38 -32.09
N ARG A 251 0.55 20.92 -32.62
CA ARG A 251 -0.53 21.55 -31.85
C ARG A 251 -1.12 20.60 -30.80
N ASP A 252 -1.31 19.34 -31.13
CA ASP A 252 -1.98 18.37 -30.27
C ASP A 252 -1.03 17.81 -29.21
N GLU A 253 0.22 17.56 -29.55
CA GLU A 253 1.28 17.24 -28.58
C GLU A 253 1.41 18.38 -27.55
N ARG A 254 1.35 19.62 -28.02
CA ARG A 254 1.36 20.80 -27.12
C ARG A 254 0.17 20.80 -26.16
N ARG A 255 -1.02 20.37 -26.57
CA ARG A 255 -2.17 20.24 -25.67
C ARG A 255 -1.95 19.18 -24.60
N VAL A 256 -1.34 18.05 -24.95
CA VAL A 256 -0.97 16.99 -23.98
C VAL A 256 0.01 17.55 -22.96
N VAL A 257 1.08 18.22 -23.41
CA VAL A 257 2.12 18.78 -22.53
C VAL A 257 1.55 19.88 -21.63
N LEU A 258 0.69 20.77 -22.15
CA LEU A 258 0.00 21.79 -21.37
C LEU A 258 -0.82 21.18 -20.22
N ALA A 259 -1.72 20.25 -20.56
CA ALA A 259 -2.56 19.53 -19.60
C ALA A 259 -1.74 18.83 -18.52
N ARG A 260 -0.63 18.20 -18.93
CA ARG A 260 0.28 17.49 -18.04
C ARG A 260 1.04 18.45 -17.12
N ASN A 261 1.57 19.56 -17.64
CA ASN A 261 2.27 20.57 -16.82
C ASN A 261 1.33 21.21 -15.78
N ASP A 262 0.07 21.46 -16.13
CA ASP A 262 -0.93 21.97 -15.19
C ASP A 262 -1.20 20.99 -14.04
N LEU A 263 -1.17 19.67 -14.31
CA LEU A 263 -1.29 18.64 -13.27
C LEU A 263 -0.06 18.62 -12.35
N VAL A 264 1.16 18.73 -12.89
CA VAL A 264 2.38 18.83 -12.06
C VAL A 264 2.32 20.06 -11.17
N ALA A 265 1.93 21.21 -11.73
CA ALA A 265 1.76 22.45 -10.96
C ALA A 265 0.67 22.32 -9.88
N LEU A 266 -0.41 21.57 -10.16
CA LEU A 266 -1.46 21.30 -9.17
C LEU A 266 -0.94 20.49 -7.99
N HIS A 267 -0.22 19.39 -8.25
CA HIS A 267 0.38 18.57 -7.20
C HIS A 267 1.36 19.40 -6.34
N ARG A 268 2.19 20.24 -6.97
CA ARG A 268 3.08 21.20 -6.28
C ARG A 268 2.30 22.20 -5.41
N HIS A 269 1.19 22.74 -5.92
CA HIS A 269 0.39 23.70 -5.17
C HIS A 269 -0.14 23.11 -3.85
N PHE A 270 -0.68 21.87 -3.90
CA PHE A 270 -1.17 21.22 -2.69
C PHE A 270 -0.07 20.75 -1.74
N SER A 271 1.13 20.41 -2.23
CA SER A 271 2.26 20.05 -1.36
C SER A 271 2.83 21.25 -0.59
N ASP A 272 2.90 22.43 -1.21
CA ASP A 272 3.66 23.57 -0.65
C ASP A 272 2.82 24.70 -0.08
N GLY A 273 1.54 24.83 -0.44
CA GLY A 273 0.64 25.88 0.04
C GLY A 273 0.92 27.28 -0.52
N ASP A 274 2.19 27.64 -0.70
CA ASP A 274 2.67 28.97 -1.12
C ASP A 274 3.17 29.02 -2.59
N SER A 275 2.84 27.98 -3.37
CA SER A 275 2.89 27.91 -4.84
C SER A 275 2.55 29.24 -5.58
N PRO A 276 3.48 30.06 -6.13
CA PRO A 276 3.07 31.18 -6.99
C PRO A 276 2.47 30.66 -8.30
N ALA A 277 2.89 29.47 -8.75
CA ALA A 277 2.25 28.74 -9.82
C ALA A 277 0.91 28.17 -9.33
N ARG A 278 -0.20 28.74 -9.82
CA ARG A 278 -1.56 28.25 -9.58
C ARG A 278 -2.21 27.91 -10.92
N PRO A 279 -2.43 26.61 -11.24
CA PRO A 279 -3.22 26.27 -12.41
C PRO A 279 -4.65 26.80 -12.25
N LEU A 280 -5.32 27.10 -13.36
CA LEU A 280 -6.71 27.57 -13.35
C LEU A 280 -7.63 26.52 -12.72
N SER A 281 -8.25 26.86 -11.59
CA SER A 281 -9.12 25.95 -10.84
C SER A 281 -10.58 26.39 -10.88
N TRP A 282 -11.41 25.72 -11.68
CA TRP A 282 -12.84 26.01 -11.74
C TRP A 282 -13.60 25.60 -10.46
N MET A 283 -12.98 24.81 -9.56
CA MET A 283 -13.53 24.57 -8.21
C MET A 283 -13.72 25.89 -7.47
N GLU A 284 -12.91 26.91 -7.70
CA GLU A 284 -13.05 28.17 -6.96
C GLU A 284 -14.20 29.03 -7.50
N GLN A 285 -14.61 28.81 -8.75
CA GLN A 285 -15.64 29.57 -9.46
C GLN A 285 -16.50 28.65 -10.35
N PRO A 286 -17.21 27.65 -9.80
CA PRO A 286 -17.81 26.60 -10.59
C PRO A 286 -18.92 27.10 -11.53
N ASP A 287 -19.60 28.20 -11.18
CA ASP A 287 -20.63 28.81 -12.03
C ASP A 287 -20.05 29.54 -13.25
N ARG A 288 -18.74 29.82 -13.27
CA ARG A 288 -18.05 30.36 -14.46
C ARG A 288 -17.60 29.26 -15.43
N CYS A 289 -17.70 27.98 -15.05
CA CYS A 289 -17.31 26.87 -15.90
C CYS A 289 -18.36 26.58 -16.98
N ARG A 290 -18.04 26.90 -18.24
CA ARG A 290 -18.91 26.63 -19.41
C ARG A 290 -18.47 25.44 -20.25
N ASP A 291 -17.50 24.65 -19.78
CA ASP A 291 -16.95 23.56 -20.59
C ASP A 291 -17.90 22.34 -20.61
N GLU A 292 -18.19 21.84 -21.82
CA GLU A 292 -19.11 20.72 -22.07
C GLU A 292 -18.62 19.38 -21.44
N PRO A 293 -17.31 19.03 -21.49
CA PRO A 293 -16.78 17.80 -20.89
C PRO A 293 -16.96 17.73 -19.36
N CYS A 294 -17.18 18.86 -18.67
CA CYS A 294 -17.46 18.88 -17.23
C CYS A 294 -18.86 18.37 -16.85
N ARG A 295 -19.70 17.94 -17.80
CA ARG A 295 -21.11 17.55 -17.56
C ARG A 295 -21.32 16.66 -16.33
N TRP A 296 -20.45 15.67 -16.11
CA TRP A 296 -20.59 14.69 -15.02
C TRP A 296 -19.87 15.08 -13.72
N LEU A 297 -18.99 16.07 -13.77
CA LEU A 297 -18.22 16.52 -12.61
C LEU A 297 -18.71 17.85 -12.07
N ARG A 298 -19.58 18.58 -12.79
CA ARG A 298 -20.00 19.93 -12.42
C ARG A 298 -20.69 19.97 -11.06
N GLU A 299 -21.57 19.03 -10.76
CA GLU A 299 -22.26 18.93 -9.47
C GLU A 299 -21.31 18.52 -8.35
N ALA A 300 -20.49 17.48 -8.57
CA ALA A 300 -19.48 17.06 -7.60
C ALA A 300 -18.46 18.18 -7.32
N CYS A 301 -18.05 18.92 -8.35
CA CYS A 301 -17.19 20.09 -8.24
C CYS A 301 -17.86 21.17 -7.39
N ARG A 302 -19.11 21.57 -7.71
CA ARG A 302 -19.88 22.54 -6.91
C ARG A 302 -20.03 22.11 -5.45
N HIS A 303 -20.36 20.84 -5.21
CA HIS A 303 -20.50 20.29 -3.87
C HIS A 303 -19.17 20.32 -3.11
N GLN A 304 -18.07 19.84 -3.72
CA GLN A 304 -16.74 19.90 -3.11
C GLN A 304 -16.32 21.33 -2.77
N THR A 305 -16.59 22.29 -3.66
CA THR A 305 -16.35 23.71 -3.40
C THR A 305 -17.16 24.22 -2.21
N SER A 306 -18.45 23.87 -2.12
CA SER A 306 -19.30 24.31 -1.00
C SER A 306 -18.80 23.75 0.35
N VAL A 307 -18.30 22.51 0.36
CA VAL A 307 -17.79 21.84 1.56
C VAL A 307 -16.42 22.38 1.95
N LEU A 308 -15.51 22.58 0.99
CA LEU A 308 -14.11 22.95 1.25
C LEU A 308 -13.87 24.46 1.31
N GLY A 309 -14.78 25.26 0.75
CA GLY A 309 -14.64 26.72 0.59
C GLY A 309 -13.81 27.11 -0.65
N SER A 310 -13.93 28.38 -1.07
CA SER A 310 -13.12 28.98 -2.13
C SER A 310 -11.79 29.49 -1.55
N GLN A 311 -10.65 28.90 -1.93
CA GLN A 311 -9.32 29.32 -1.46
C GLN A 311 -8.66 30.40 -2.35
N CYS A 312 -9.48 31.26 -2.98
CA CYS A 312 -8.99 32.39 -3.76
C CYS A 312 -8.51 33.51 -2.81
N GLY A 313 -7.21 33.82 -2.85
CA GLY A 313 -6.72 35.11 -2.37
C GLY A 313 -7.22 36.24 -3.27
N ALA A 314 -7.43 37.41 -2.65
CA ALA A 314 -7.86 38.71 -3.22
C ALA A 314 -9.35 38.95 -3.51
N HIS A 315 -10.21 37.94 -3.67
CA HIS A 315 -11.67 38.16 -3.79
C HIS A 315 -12.45 37.35 -2.76
N GLN A 316 -12.67 37.95 -1.58
CA GLN A 316 -13.52 37.45 -0.49
C GLN A 316 -15.03 37.60 -0.76
N GLU A 317 -15.48 37.59 -2.02
CA GLU A 317 -16.90 37.81 -2.30
C GLU A 317 -17.71 36.50 -2.35
N ARG A 318 -18.35 36.24 -1.20
CA ARG A 318 -19.61 35.52 -0.97
C ARG A 318 -19.76 34.17 -1.70
N VAL A 319 -19.38 33.09 -1.01
CA VAL A 319 -19.98 31.77 -1.24
C VAL A 319 -21.48 31.86 -0.84
N PRO A 320 -22.43 31.44 -1.69
CA PRO A 320 -23.86 31.48 -1.38
C PRO A 320 -24.25 30.73 -0.09
N ALA A 321 -25.33 31.18 0.54
CA ALA A 321 -25.77 30.87 1.91
C ALA A 321 -26.35 29.47 2.17
N GLU A 322 -26.14 28.50 1.28
CA GLU A 322 -26.54 27.11 1.51
C GLU A 322 -25.28 26.25 1.61
N LEU A 323 -24.72 26.14 2.82
CA LEU A 323 -23.64 25.21 3.09
C LEU A 323 -24.23 23.80 3.19
N ALA A 324 -23.54 22.79 2.65
CA ALA A 324 -23.90 21.38 2.85
C ALA A 324 -23.95 20.95 4.34
N TRP A 325 -23.51 21.83 5.25
CA TRP A 325 -23.36 21.62 6.68
C TRP A 325 -24.18 22.62 7.51
N ASN A 326 -25.32 23.10 7.00
CA ASN A 326 -26.18 24.08 7.69
C ASN A 326 -26.52 23.70 9.14
N ASP A 327 -26.65 22.40 9.45
CA ASP A 327 -26.96 21.90 10.81
C ASP A 327 -25.72 21.59 11.66
N THR A 328 -24.51 21.88 11.17
CA THR A 328 -23.25 21.58 11.87
C THR A 328 -22.66 22.85 12.48
N PRO A 329 -22.23 22.84 13.75
CA PRO A 329 -21.63 24.02 14.38
C PRO A 329 -20.44 24.53 13.56
N ARG A 330 -20.41 25.85 13.30
CA ARG A 330 -19.37 26.49 12.50
C ARG A 330 -17.95 26.19 13.00
N THR A 331 -17.77 26.04 14.30
CA THR A 331 -16.48 25.66 14.91
C THR A 331 -16.01 24.27 14.47
N LEU A 332 -16.92 23.28 14.46
CA LEU A 332 -16.62 21.95 13.95
C LEU A 332 -16.37 21.98 12.43
N VAL A 333 -17.09 22.82 11.70
CA VAL A 333 -16.87 23.01 10.26
C VAL A 333 -15.45 23.48 9.96
N GLU A 334 -14.99 24.50 10.68
CA GLU A 334 -13.66 25.08 10.54
C GLU A 334 -12.57 24.08 10.97
N ALA A 335 -12.77 23.36 12.08
CA ALA A 335 -11.87 22.31 12.54
C ALA A 335 -11.74 21.16 11.52
N ALA A 336 -12.87 20.70 10.97
CA ALA A 336 -12.90 19.62 9.98
C ALA A 336 -12.22 20.01 8.66
N ARG A 337 -12.39 21.25 8.19
CA ARG A 337 -11.65 21.77 7.03
C ARG A 337 -10.15 21.81 7.30
N ARG A 338 -9.74 22.29 8.47
CA ARG A 338 -8.32 22.32 8.87
C ARG A 338 -7.72 20.91 8.87
N TRP A 339 -8.38 19.96 9.53
CA TRP A 339 -7.99 18.55 9.56
C TRP A 339 -7.86 17.96 8.14
N TYR A 340 -8.85 18.22 7.27
CA TYR A 340 -8.84 17.74 5.88
C TYR A 340 -7.66 18.30 5.09
N PHE A 341 -7.47 19.62 5.08
CA PHE A 341 -6.40 20.26 4.30
C PHE A 341 -5.01 19.94 4.84
N HIS A 342 -4.88 19.73 6.15
CA HIS A 342 -3.66 19.26 6.77
C HIS A 342 -3.21 17.92 6.16
N PHE A 343 -4.08 16.91 6.18
CA PHE A 343 -3.72 15.60 5.65
C PHE A 343 -3.61 15.58 4.12
N VAL A 344 -4.44 16.34 3.39
CA VAL A 344 -4.29 16.47 1.93
C VAL A 344 -2.90 16.98 1.56
N ARG A 345 -2.39 18.01 2.23
CA ARG A 345 -1.05 18.54 1.97
C ARG A 345 0.03 17.47 2.19
N LEU A 346 -0.06 16.71 3.29
CA LEU A 346 0.92 15.68 3.59
C LEU A 346 0.85 14.49 2.61
N ILE A 347 -0.36 14.08 2.22
CA ILE A 347 -0.57 13.04 1.20
C ILE A 347 0.07 13.46 -0.13
N GLU A 348 -0.07 14.72 -0.53
CA GLU A 348 0.52 15.23 -1.78
C GLU A 348 2.05 15.34 -1.71
N ARG A 349 2.63 15.66 -0.54
CA ARG A 349 4.10 15.59 -0.32
C ARG A 349 4.61 14.16 -0.49
N GLU A 350 3.95 13.20 0.15
CA GLU A 350 4.32 11.78 0.03
C GLU A 350 4.13 11.24 -1.40
N TYR A 351 3.00 11.57 -2.04
CA TYR A 351 2.76 11.24 -3.45
C TYR A 351 3.85 11.81 -4.36
N ARG A 352 4.29 13.04 -4.07
CA ARG A 352 5.35 13.69 -4.84
C ARG A 352 6.69 12.97 -4.67
N ALA A 353 7.09 12.67 -3.43
CA ALA A 353 8.31 11.91 -3.17
C ALA A 353 8.29 10.54 -3.87
N ALA A 354 7.19 9.79 -3.75
CA ALA A 354 7.04 8.49 -4.41
C ALA A 354 7.06 8.59 -5.95
N SER A 355 6.53 9.68 -6.52
CA SER A 355 6.57 9.92 -7.97
C SER A 355 7.98 10.29 -8.46
N LEU A 356 8.74 11.05 -7.67
CA LEU A 356 10.14 11.34 -7.98
C LEU A 356 11.04 10.10 -7.86
N ASP A 357 10.78 9.22 -6.89
CA ASP A 357 11.46 7.92 -6.80
C ASP A 357 11.20 7.07 -8.04
N LEU A 358 9.95 7.02 -8.53
CA LEU A 358 9.64 6.37 -9.81
C LEU A 358 10.36 7.06 -10.98
N GLY A 359 10.44 8.38 -10.95
CA GLY A 359 11.20 9.21 -11.90
C GLY A 359 12.67 8.84 -12.03
N ARG A 360 13.31 8.41 -10.95
CA ARG A 360 14.72 7.98 -10.98
C ARG A 360 14.94 6.79 -11.92
N LEU A 361 13.94 5.93 -12.11
CA LEU A 361 14.04 4.82 -13.08
C LEU A 361 14.20 5.32 -14.52
N LEU A 362 13.66 6.52 -14.81
CA LEU A 362 13.67 7.15 -16.13
C LEU A 362 14.97 7.88 -16.46
N ARG A 363 15.97 7.78 -15.57
CA ARG A 363 17.29 8.41 -15.69
C ARG A 363 18.33 7.35 -16.03
N PRO A 364 18.60 7.08 -17.33
CA PRO A 364 19.59 6.09 -17.74
C PRO A 364 21.01 6.49 -17.31
N ASP A 365 21.28 7.80 -17.22
CA ASP A 365 22.53 8.37 -16.68
C ASP A 365 22.81 7.95 -15.23
N ALA A 366 21.76 7.70 -14.44
CA ALA A 366 21.87 7.30 -13.04
C ALA A 366 21.87 5.77 -12.82
N LEU A 367 21.80 4.94 -13.88
CA LEU A 367 21.70 3.49 -13.72
C LEU A 367 22.92 2.88 -13.01
N ALA A 368 24.13 3.34 -13.36
CA ALA A 368 25.35 2.85 -12.73
C ALA A 368 25.38 3.11 -11.22
N GLU A 369 24.89 4.28 -10.79
CA GLU A 369 24.72 4.62 -9.38
C GLU A 369 23.71 3.68 -8.69
N ARG A 370 22.55 3.43 -9.32
CA ARG A 370 21.53 2.54 -8.76
C ARG A 370 21.99 1.09 -8.67
N VAL A 371 22.82 0.62 -9.59
CA VAL A 371 23.48 -0.69 -9.51
C VAL A 371 24.48 -0.73 -8.35
N ALA A 372 25.31 0.30 -8.20
CA ALA A 372 26.26 0.41 -7.09
C ALA A 372 25.55 0.45 -5.73
N GLN A 373 24.37 1.08 -5.65
CA GLN A 373 23.52 1.15 -4.46
C GLN A 373 22.64 -0.10 -4.25
N GLN A 374 22.70 -1.09 -5.15
CA GLN A 374 21.90 -2.31 -5.11
C GLN A 374 20.38 -2.08 -5.17
N ASN A 375 19.97 -1.00 -5.84
CA ASN A 375 18.58 -0.75 -6.19
C ASN A 375 18.21 -1.40 -7.52
N ALA A 376 19.18 -1.54 -8.43
CA ALA A 376 19.08 -2.28 -9.69
C ALA A 376 20.07 -3.46 -9.73
N PHE A 377 19.62 -4.61 -10.23
CA PHE A 377 20.41 -5.84 -10.33
C PHE A 377 20.63 -6.19 -11.80
N GLY A 378 21.84 -5.94 -12.31
CA GLY A 378 22.22 -6.28 -13.69
C GLY A 378 22.65 -7.74 -13.84
N GLY A 379 22.78 -8.19 -15.10
CA GLY A 379 23.24 -9.55 -15.41
C GLY A 379 22.16 -10.63 -15.36
N ALA A 380 20.88 -10.22 -15.31
CA ALA A 380 19.77 -11.15 -15.44
C ALA A 380 19.67 -11.66 -16.90
N VAL A 381 19.30 -12.93 -17.03
CA VAL A 381 19.10 -13.60 -18.32
C VAL A 381 17.67 -14.11 -18.37
N LEU A 382 16.89 -13.64 -19.34
CA LEU A 382 15.56 -14.14 -19.64
C LEU A 382 15.67 -15.57 -20.20
N THR A 383 15.11 -16.55 -19.49
CA THR A 383 15.22 -17.98 -19.83
C THR A 383 13.96 -18.57 -20.44
N GLY A 384 12.80 -17.94 -20.24
CA GLY A 384 11.55 -18.39 -20.82
C GLY A 384 10.34 -17.59 -20.33
N ALA A 385 9.17 -17.90 -20.88
CA ALA A 385 7.89 -17.31 -20.48
C ALA A 385 6.76 -18.34 -20.62
N GLU A 386 5.70 -18.13 -19.84
CA GLU A 386 4.43 -18.84 -19.93
C GLU A 386 3.30 -17.82 -20.12
N PRO A 387 3.03 -17.36 -21.37
CA PRO A 387 2.08 -16.27 -21.62
C PRO A 387 0.66 -16.55 -21.14
N THR A 388 0.23 -17.82 -21.18
CA THR A 388 -1.09 -18.27 -20.71
C THR A 388 -1.28 -18.06 -19.21
N HIS A 389 -0.22 -18.23 -18.42
CA HIS A 389 -0.19 -18.02 -16.98
C HIS A 389 0.30 -16.62 -16.58
N GLY A 390 0.78 -15.82 -17.54
CA GLY A 390 1.34 -14.50 -17.28
C GLY A 390 2.66 -14.56 -16.50
N LEU A 391 3.50 -15.56 -16.76
CA LEU A 391 4.78 -15.76 -16.06
C LEU A 391 5.97 -15.57 -17.00
N VAL A 392 7.06 -15.05 -16.44
CA VAL A 392 8.36 -14.89 -17.11
C VAL A 392 9.46 -15.34 -16.16
N HIS A 393 10.48 -16.02 -16.69
CA HIS A 393 11.54 -16.63 -15.91
C HIS A 393 12.90 -16.00 -16.24
N PHE A 394 13.66 -15.72 -15.19
CA PHE A 394 15.02 -15.19 -15.28
C PHE A 394 15.99 -16.07 -14.49
N THR A 395 17.16 -16.31 -15.07
CA THR A 395 18.37 -16.62 -14.29
C THR A 395 18.95 -15.30 -13.79
N VAL A 396 19.26 -15.22 -12.50
CA VAL A 396 19.72 -14.00 -11.85
C VAL A 396 21.03 -14.22 -11.08
N PRO A 397 21.92 -13.22 -10.96
CA PRO A 397 23.11 -13.36 -10.14
C PRO A 397 22.77 -13.60 -8.65
N PRO A 398 23.63 -14.30 -7.89
CA PRO A 398 23.44 -14.52 -6.44
C PRO A 398 23.34 -13.23 -5.61
N THR A 399 23.80 -12.10 -6.16
CA THR A 399 23.71 -10.77 -5.57
C THR A 399 22.33 -10.12 -5.72
N THR A 400 21.41 -10.77 -6.45
CA THR A 400 20.05 -10.27 -6.64
C THR A 400 19.23 -10.43 -5.37
N HIS A 401 18.83 -9.31 -4.77
CA HIS A 401 18.10 -9.29 -3.50
C HIS A 401 16.65 -8.85 -3.70
N LEU A 402 15.89 -9.70 -4.41
CA LEU A 402 14.45 -9.59 -4.64
C LEU A 402 13.74 -10.75 -3.93
N HIS A 403 12.51 -10.51 -3.50
CA HIS A 403 11.72 -11.45 -2.71
C HIS A 403 10.33 -11.59 -3.32
N GLU A 404 9.66 -12.71 -3.03
CA GLU A 404 8.26 -12.89 -3.41
C GLU A 404 7.40 -11.70 -2.94
N GLY A 405 6.55 -11.21 -3.83
CA GLY A 405 5.69 -10.04 -3.60
C GLY A 405 6.33 -8.70 -3.96
N ASP A 406 7.65 -8.63 -4.18
CA ASP A 406 8.29 -7.40 -4.65
C ASP A 406 7.77 -7.03 -6.05
N ARG A 407 7.38 -5.76 -6.23
CA ARG A 407 7.06 -5.21 -7.55
C ARG A 407 8.35 -4.80 -8.23
N VAL A 408 8.56 -5.26 -9.46
CA VAL A 408 9.81 -5.04 -10.19
C VAL A 408 9.55 -4.67 -11.63
N VAL A 409 10.48 -3.91 -12.19
CA VAL A 409 10.61 -3.66 -13.61
C VAL A 409 11.87 -4.36 -14.10
N ALA A 410 11.73 -5.22 -15.11
CA ALA A 410 12.84 -5.72 -15.90
C ALA A 410 13.03 -4.78 -17.10
N HIS A 411 14.23 -4.23 -17.29
CA HIS A 411 14.53 -3.32 -18.40
C HIS A 411 15.98 -3.49 -18.88
N ARG A 412 16.31 -2.93 -20.05
CA ARG A 412 17.64 -3.03 -20.68
C ARG A 412 18.47 -1.73 -20.61
N GLY A 413 18.13 -0.86 -19.66
CA GLY A 413 18.85 0.38 -19.36
C GLY A 413 18.09 1.66 -19.69
N ASP A 414 17.51 1.76 -20.89
CA ASP A 414 16.70 2.91 -21.32
C ASP A 414 15.22 2.54 -21.40
N LEU A 415 14.42 3.00 -20.45
CA LEU A 415 12.98 2.73 -20.40
C LEU A 415 12.18 3.45 -21.51
N ASP A 416 12.70 4.56 -22.06
CA ASP A 416 12.03 5.31 -23.13
C ASP A 416 12.17 4.59 -24.49
N ALA A 417 13.31 3.95 -24.75
CA ALA A 417 13.59 3.30 -26.04
C ALA A 417 13.36 1.77 -26.03
N GLU A 418 13.65 1.08 -24.93
CA GLU A 418 13.62 -0.38 -24.89
C GLU A 418 12.30 -0.92 -24.30
N PRO A 419 11.96 -2.20 -24.58
CA PRO A 419 10.89 -2.90 -23.89
C PRO A 419 11.19 -3.06 -22.39
N ALA A 420 10.14 -3.02 -21.59
CA ALA A 420 10.20 -3.29 -20.15
C ALA A 420 9.10 -4.27 -19.74
N LEU A 421 9.42 -5.15 -18.79
CA LEU A 421 8.46 -6.07 -18.20
C LEU A 421 8.18 -5.63 -16.76
N HIS A 422 6.98 -5.13 -16.52
CA HIS A 422 6.51 -4.76 -15.19
C HIS A 422 5.78 -5.93 -14.56
N GLY A 423 6.12 -6.31 -13.33
CA GLY A 423 5.47 -7.44 -12.68
C GLY A 423 5.69 -7.54 -11.18
N ILE A 424 5.23 -8.66 -10.62
CA ILE A 424 5.40 -9.01 -9.21
C ILE A 424 6.17 -10.32 -9.14
N VAL A 425 7.23 -10.36 -8.32
CA VAL A 425 8.02 -11.56 -8.09
C VAL A 425 7.13 -12.62 -7.44
N ARG A 426 7.03 -13.79 -8.07
CA ARG A 426 6.29 -14.96 -7.56
C ARG A 426 7.18 -15.97 -6.86
N ASN A 427 8.42 -16.04 -7.30
CA ASN A 427 9.42 -16.91 -6.70
C ASN A 427 10.78 -16.23 -6.88
N ALA A 428 11.54 -16.16 -5.79
CA ALA A 428 12.94 -15.77 -5.79
C ALA A 428 13.75 -16.86 -5.09
N ALA A 429 14.36 -17.74 -5.88
CA ALA A 429 15.26 -18.78 -5.41
C ALA A 429 16.70 -18.40 -5.78
N SER A 430 17.69 -19.05 -5.16
CA SER A 430 19.09 -18.82 -5.49
C SER A 430 19.33 -19.05 -6.99
N GLY A 431 19.69 -17.99 -7.71
CA GLY A 431 19.97 -18.03 -9.15
C GLY A 431 18.76 -18.01 -10.07
N GLN A 432 17.51 -18.05 -9.57
CA GLN A 432 16.30 -18.11 -10.37
C GLN A 432 15.22 -17.15 -9.84
N LEU A 433 14.55 -16.45 -10.75
CA LEU A 433 13.47 -15.54 -10.43
C LEU A 433 12.31 -15.72 -11.39
N THR A 434 11.10 -15.85 -10.85
CA THR A 434 9.86 -15.89 -11.65
C THR A 434 9.05 -14.63 -11.41
N LEU A 435 8.71 -13.94 -12.50
CA LEU A 435 7.96 -12.70 -12.53
C LEU A 435 6.55 -12.96 -13.08
N ALA A 436 5.51 -12.62 -12.31
CA ALA A 436 4.16 -12.52 -12.86
C ALA A 436 3.96 -11.15 -13.51
N THR A 437 3.67 -11.13 -14.81
CA THR A 437 3.53 -9.92 -15.62
C THR A 437 2.47 -10.09 -16.70
N ASP A 438 1.71 -9.02 -16.96
CA ASP A 438 0.78 -8.96 -18.08
C ASP A 438 1.52 -8.97 -19.44
N GLY A 439 2.80 -8.58 -19.43
CA GLY A 439 3.68 -8.57 -20.61
C GLY A 439 4.34 -9.91 -20.95
N ALA A 440 3.92 -11.03 -20.35
CA ALA A 440 4.54 -12.34 -20.60
C ALA A 440 4.53 -12.76 -22.08
N GLY A 441 3.49 -12.37 -22.83
CA GLY A 441 3.41 -12.60 -24.28
C GLY A 441 4.44 -11.82 -25.10
N LEU A 442 5.01 -10.74 -24.56
CA LEU A 442 6.09 -10.00 -25.22
C LEU A 442 7.43 -10.73 -25.04
N ALA A 443 7.64 -11.38 -23.90
CA ALA A 443 8.93 -11.91 -23.47
C ALA A 443 9.56 -12.91 -24.45
N GLU A 444 8.75 -13.73 -25.15
CA GLU A 444 9.25 -14.71 -26.13
C GLU A 444 10.01 -14.08 -27.31
N SER A 445 9.71 -12.81 -27.62
CA SER A 445 10.35 -12.05 -28.71
C SER A 445 11.51 -11.18 -28.24
N LEU A 446 11.77 -11.13 -26.93
CA LEU A 446 12.78 -10.24 -26.36
C LEU A 446 14.15 -10.93 -26.28
N PRO A 447 15.25 -10.16 -26.36
CA PRO A 447 16.59 -10.71 -26.25
C PRO A 447 16.83 -11.35 -24.88
N PRO A 448 17.60 -12.45 -24.81
CA PRO A 448 17.80 -13.18 -23.57
C PRO A 448 18.66 -12.43 -22.55
N SER A 449 19.57 -11.55 -22.96
CA SER A 449 20.58 -10.93 -22.08
C SER A 449 20.52 -9.40 -22.03
N GLY A 450 21.23 -8.83 -21.04
CA GLY A 450 21.31 -7.38 -20.83
C GLY A 450 20.18 -6.83 -19.95
N TRP A 451 19.55 -7.68 -19.14
CA TRP A 451 18.46 -7.27 -18.26
C TRP A 451 18.97 -6.77 -16.92
N TYR A 452 18.34 -5.67 -16.48
CA TYR A 452 18.37 -5.16 -15.12
C TYR A 452 17.02 -5.43 -14.49
N LEU A 453 17.03 -5.97 -13.27
CA LEU A 453 15.85 -6.11 -12.43
C LEU A 453 15.91 -5.03 -11.36
N GLU A 454 14.93 -4.13 -11.33
CA GLU A 454 14.89 -3.01 -10.38
C GLU A 454 13.55 -3.00 -9.65
N ARG A 455 13.57 -2.70 -8.34
CA ARG A 455 12.34 -2.55 -7.55
C ARG A 455 11.59 -1.34 -8.05
N GLU A 456 10.32 -1.52 -8.39
CA GLU A 456 9.49 -0.42 -8.88
C GLU A 456 8.83 0.30 -7.70
N PRO A 457 9.09 1.60 -7.46
CA PRO A 457 8.42 2.38 -6.42
C PRO A 457 6.90 2.39 -6.65
N ALA A 458 6.14 2.04 -5.61
CA ALA A 458 4.70 1.85 -5.74
C ALA A 458 3.94 3.06 -5.18
N ARG A 459 3.06 3.67 -5.99
CA ARG A 459 2.16 4.75 -5.56
C ARG A 459 0.83 4.19 -5.07
N ILE A 460 0.87 3.46 -3.95
CA ILE A 460 -0.29 2.74 -3.40
C ILE A 460 -0.97 3.58 -2.32
N GLY A 461 -2.30 3.57 -2.30
CA GLY A 461 -3.07 4.10 -1.17
C GLY A 461 -3.34 5.60 -1.18
N PHE A 462 -2.64 6.42 -1.97
CA PHE A 462 -2.85 7.88 -1.98
C PHE A 462 -4.29 8.29 -2.30
N ARG A 463 -4.84 7.72 -3.38
CA ARG A 463 -6.24 7.95 -3.76
C ARG A 463 -7.20 7.48 -2.66
N ASP A 464 -6.87 6.39 -1.99
CA ASP A 464 -7.72 5.80 -0.95
C ASP A 464 -7.70 6.67 0.32
N MET A 465 -6.56 7.28 0.66
CA MET A 465 -6.47 8.28 1.71
C MET A 465 -7.33 9.52 1.39
N HIS A 466 -7.26 10.05 0.15
CA HIS A 466 -8.14 11.15 -0.28
C HIS A 466 -9.63 10.79 -0.17
N VAL A 467 -10.01 9.58 -0.60
CA VAL A 467 -11.39 9.08 -0.49
C VAL A 467 -11.81 8.92 0.97
N ALA A 468 -10.95 8.41 1.84
CA ALA A 468 -11.21 8.25 3.27
C ALA A 468 -11.46 9.60 3.95
N LEU A 469 -10.59 10.60 3.71
CA LEU A 469 -10.76 11.95 4.24
C LEU A 469 -12.05 12.59 3.72
N TRP A 470 -12.33 12.47 2.42
CA TRP A 470 -13.56 13.00 1.83
C TRP A 470 -14.80 12.35 2.44
N ARG A 471 -14.83 11.01 2.57
CA ARG A 471 -15.94 10.28 3.20
C ARG A 471 -16.15 10.64 4.67
N ALA A 472 -15.08 10.84 5.44
CA ALA A 472 -15.20 11.33 6.82
C ALA A 472 -15.87 12.72 6.87
N LEU A 473 -15.52 13.59 5.92
CA LEU A 473 -16.04 14.95 5.83
C LEU A 473 -17.54 14.98 5.50
N ILE A 474 -17.94 14.27 4.45
CA ILE A 474 -19.33 14.31 3.97
C ILE A 474 -20.24 13.25 4.60
N GLY A 475 -19.68 12.33 5.38
CA GLY A 475 -20.41 11.22 5.99
C GLY A 475 -21.36 11.66 7.12
N PRO A 476 -22.33 10.81 7.47
CA PRO A 476 -23.31 11.10 8.52
C PRO A 476 -22.75 10.98 9.95
N GLN A 477 -21.55 10.42 10.14
CA GLN A 477 -20.96 10.12 11.45
C GLN A 477 -20.35 11.37 12.12
N ARG A 478 -21.19 12.32 12.54
CA ARG A 478 -20.74 13.62 13.10
C ARG A 478 -19.89 13.50 14.36
N GLU A 479 -20.19 12.55 15.24
CA GLU A 479 -19.38 12.30 16.45
C GLU A 479 -17.97 11.80 16.12
N LEU A 480 -17.84 10.93 15.11
CA LEU A 480 -16.53 10.49 14.64
C LEU A 480 -15.76 11.63 13.98
N LEU A 481 -16.42 12.45 13.15
CA LEU A 481 -15.80 13.64 12.58
C LEU A 481 -15.32 14.61 13.66
N LYS A 482 -16.11 14.80 14.73
CA LYS A 482 -15.72 15.59 15.89
C LYS A 482 -14.50 15.01 16.60
N LEU A 483 -14.46 13.70 16.83
CA LEU A 483 -13.27 13.02 17.40
C LEU A 483 -12.03 13.21 16.52
N LEU A 484 -12.17 13.16 15.19
CA LEU A 484 -11.04 13.30 14.27
C LEU A 484 -10.53 14.75 14.20
N ALA A 485 -11.44 15.71 14.06
CA ALA A 485 -11.14 17.12 13.77
C ALA A 485 -10.94 17.98 15.01
N ASP A 486 -11.60 17.64 16.12
CA ASP A 486 -11.55 18.37 17.40
C ASP A 486 -11.66 17.39 18.59
N PRO A 487 -10.64 16.52 18.78
CA PRO A 487 -10.66 15.52 19.83
C PRO A 487 -10.74 16.13 21.24
N ALA A 488 -10.23 17.35 21.44
CA ALA A 488 -10.28 18.04 22.73
C ALA A 488 -11.71 18.38 23.18
N ALA A 489 -12.63 18.59 22.23
CA ALA A 489 -14.04 18.86 22.50
C ALA A 489 -14.88 17.61 22.79
N CYS A 490 -14.28 16.41 22.80
CA CYS A 490 -14.97 15.15 23.07
C CYS A 490 -15.02 14.85 24.58
N VAL A 491 -16.21 14.52 25.09
CA VAL A 491 -16.43 14.08 26.48
C VAL A 491 -16.67 12.56 26.45
N HIS A 492 -15.82 11.79 27.12
CA HIS A 492 -15.99 10.33 27.19
C HIS A 492 -16.59 9.90 28.52
N PRO A 493 -17.65 9.05 28.51
CA PRO A 493 -18.34 8.63 29.72
C PRO A 493 -17.59 7.56 30.55
N ILE A 494 -16.60 6.89 29.96
CA ILE A 494 -15.75 5.92 30.67
C ILE A 494 -14.58 6.66 31.33
N PRO A 495 -14.28 6.40 32.63
CA PRO A 495 -13.13 6.98 33.30
C PRO A 495 -11.85 6.77 32.48
N ARG A 496 -11.04 7.84 32.36
CA ARG A 496 -9.72 7.79 31.77
C ARG A 496 -8.77 7.02 32.69
N GLU A 497 -8.84 5.68 32.69
CA GLU A 497 -7.60 4.93 32.87
C GLU A 497 -6.71 5.34 31.70
N ARG A 498 -5.74 6.22 31.98
CA ARG A 498 -4.66 6.51 31.03
C ARG A 498 -4.00 5.17 30.71
N LEU A 499 -3.50 5.00 29.48
CA LEU A 499 -2.61 3.87 29.15
C LEU A 499 -1.43 3.75 30.13
N ASP A 500 -1.15 4.81 30.89
CA ASP A 500 -0.12 4.95 31.91
C ASP A 500 -0.62 4.78 33.37
N GLY A 501 -1.90 4.44 33.60
CA GLY A 501 -2.49 4.30 34.93
C GLY A 501 -2.11 3.02 35.68
N GLU A 502 -1.92 3.14 37.00
CA GLU A 502 -1.44 2.10 37.92
C GLU A 502 -2.52 1.23 38.59
N THR A 503 -3.80 1.43 38.33
CA THR A 503 -4.83 0.68 39.05
C THR A 503 -4.89 -0.79 38.59
N ASP A 504 -4.41 -1.69 39.43
CA ASP A 504 -4.75 -3.12 39.46
C ASP A 504 -6.11 -3.29 40.15
N ASP A 505 -7.13 -2.55 39.72
CA ASP A 505 -8.46 -2.72 40.29
C ASP A 505 -9.04 -4.04 39.78
N ASP A 506 -9.21 -4.96 40.73
CA ASP A 506 -9.92 -6.22 40.58
C ASP A 506 -11.31 -5.93 39.99
N PRO A 507 -11.65 -6.42 38.77
CA PRO A 507 -12.93 -6.15 38.13
C PRO A 507 -14.15 -6.65 38.93
N ASN A 508 -13.95 -7.40 40.02
CA ASN A 508 -15.02 -7.80 40.93
C ASN A 508 -15.53 -6.71 41.89
N THR A 509 -14.96 -5.50 41.92
CA THR A 509 -15.40 -4.44 42.87
C THR A 509 -16.18 -3.28 42.25
N ALA A 510 -16.33 -3.23 40.92
CA ALA A 510 -17.18 -2.22 40.28
C ALA A 510 -18.66 -2.63 40.38
N ALA A 511 -19.40 -2.00 41.29
CA ALA A 511 -20.86 -2.14 41.36
C ALA A 511 -21.49 -1.74 40.01
N PRO A 512 -22.45 -2.52 39.48
CA PRO A 512 -23.09 -2.21 38.21
C PRO A 512 -23.90 -0.92 38.33
N HIS A 513 -23.41 0.17 37.72
CA HIS A 513 -24.23 1.35 37.48
C HIS A 513 -25.30 1.00 36.44
N SER A 514 -26.55 1.26 36.79
CA SER A 514 -27.77 0.85 36.11
C SER A 514 -27.76 1.14 34.60
N ALA A 515 -27.56 0.11 33.78
CA ALA A 515 -27.97 0.12 32.39
C ALA A 515 -29.49 -0.07 32.33
N ALA A 516 -30.20 0.88 31.70
CA ALA A 516 -31.61 0.73 31.40
C ALA A 516 -31.83 -0.55 30.56
N ALA A 517 -32.73 -1.39 31.07
CA ALA A 517 -32.97 -2.74 30.61
C ALA A 517 -33.23 -2.86 29.10
N ARG A 518 -32.37 -3.62 28.41
CA ARG A 518 -32.78 -4.44 27.27
C ARG A 518 -32.98 -5.85 27.79
N ALA A 519 -34.19 -6.39 27.58
CA ALA A 519 -34.62 -7.67 28.13
C ALA A 519 -33.69 -8.82 27.67
N PRO A 520 -33.26 -9.72 28.58
CA PRO A 520 -32.52 -10.91 28.21
C PRO A 520 -33.44 -11.90 27.47
N HIS A 521 -32.93 -12.48 26.38
CA HIS A 521 -33.54 -13.67 25.76
C HIS A 521 -33.39 -14.87 26.73
N PRO A 522 -34.35 -15.80 26.76
CA PRO A 522 -34.36 -16.90 27.72
C PRO A 522 -33.17 -17.84 27.47
N GLU A 523 -32.43 -18.11 28.54
CA GLU A 523 -31.29 -19.01 28.60
C GLU A 523 -31.67 -20.42 28.14
N ASN A 524 -30.85 -20.99 27.24
CA ASN A 524 -30.92 -22.40 26.88
C ASN A 524 -29.97 -23.18 27.83
N PRO A 525 -30.45 -24.00 28.77
CA PRO A 525 -29.63 -24.52 29.89
C PRO A 525 -28.68 -25.68 29.55
N GLU A 526 -28.46 -26.03 28.28
CA GLU A 526 -27.69 -27.23 27.88
C GLU A 526 -26.50 -26.95 26.97
N ALA A 527 -25.79 -25.83 27.17
CA ALA A 527 -24.45 -25.64 26.62
C ALA A 527 -23.40 -25.76 27.73
N SER A 528 -23.14 -26.99 28.17
CA SER A 528 -21.95 -27.29 28.98
C SER A 528 -20.71 -26.78 28.24
N HIS A 529 -20.00 -25.84 28.85
CA HIS A 529 -18.72 -25.32 28.38
C HIS A 529 -17.73 -26.46 28.18
N ALA A 530 -17.68 -27.00 26.96
CA ALA A 530 -16.56 -27.79 26.49
C ALA A 530 -15.39 -26.82 26.30
N ASP A 531 -14.42 -26.96 27.19
CA ASP A 531 -13.17 -26.22 27.27
C ASP A 531 -12.44 -26.27 25.91
N SER A 532 -12.54 -25.18 25.14
CA SER A 532 -11.95 -25.06 23.81
C SER A 532 -10.47 -24.71 23.91
N GLY A 533 -9.63 -25.67 24.31
CA GLY A 533 -8.18 -25.81 24.00
C GLY A 533 -7.22 -24.60 24.08
N GLY A 534 -7.65 -23.43 24.55
CA GLY A 534 -6.90 -22.17 24.53
C GLY A 534 -6.34 -21.82 25.90
N THR A 535 -5.16 -21.23 25.94
CA THR A 535 -4.58 -20.71 27.18
C THR A 535 -5.52 -19.67 27.79
N PRO A 536 -5.91 -19.79 29.07
CA PRO A 536 -6.81 -18.83 29.71
C PRO A 536 -6.21 -17.43 29.71
N LEU A 537 -7.05 -16.42 29.42
CA LEU A 537 -6.63 -15.02 29.41
C LEU A 537 -6.23 -14.57 30.82
N ASN A 538 -5.13 -13.81 30.90
CA ASN A 538 -4.73 -13.17 32.16
C ASN A 538 -5.67 -12.00 32.54
N ALA A 539 -5.52 -11.49 33.76
CA ALA A 539 -6.39 -10.43 34.28
C ALA A 539 -6.40 -9.16 33.40
N ARG A 540 -5.24 -8.71 32.92
CA ARG A 540 -5.13 -7.52 32.06
C ARG A 540 -5.73 -7.74 30.67
N GLN A 541 -5.56 -8.94 30.09
CA GLN A 541 -6.23 -9.33 28.85
C GLN A 541 -7.76 -9.36 29.01
N ARG A 542 -8.27 -9.90 30.13
CA ARG A 542 -9.72 -9.89 30.43
C ARG A 542 -10.26 -8.47 30.59
N ASN A 543 -9.53 -7.57 31.25
CA ASN A 543 -9.88 -6.16 31.34
C ASN A 543 -9.94 -5.49 29.95
N ALA A 544 -8.94 -5.75 29.08
CA ALA A 544 -8.94 -5.25 27.71
C ALA A 544 -10.16 -5.73 26.91
N VAL A 545 -10.54 -7.00 27.04
CA VAL A 545 -11.76 -7.56 26.43
C VAL A 545 -13.00 -6.83 26.97
N ALA A 546 -13.17 -6.73 28.28
CA ALA A 546 -14.34 -6.09 28.88
C ALA A 546 -14.51 -4.64 28.41
N ARG A 547 -13.44 -3.84 28.47
CA ARG A 547 -13.46 -2.45 28.01
C ARG A 547 -13.73 -2.34 26.51
N ALA A 548 -13.28 -3.31 25.69
CA ALA A 548 -13.55 -3.32 24.25
C ALA A 548 -15.02 -3.59 23.92
N LEU A 549 -15.74 -4.33 24.78
CA LEU A 549 -17.18 -4.56 24.61
C LEU A 549 -18.00 -3.31 24.99
N GLU A 550 -17.54 -2.55 26.00
CA GLU A 550 -18.27 -1.41 26.57
C GLU A 550 -17.94 -0.05 25.93
N ALA A 551 -16.80 0.09 25.24
CA ALA A 551 -16.35 1.37 24.71
C ALA A 551 -17.37 2.00 23.73
N PRO A 552 -17.85 3.24 24.00
CA PRO A 552 -18.98 3.82 23.26
C PRO A 552 -18.61 4.26 21.83
N GLN A 553 -17.41 4.82 21.64
CA GLN A 553 -16.94 5.32 20.35
C GLN A 553 -15.63 4.66 19.91
N GLY A 554 -14.66 4.55 20.81
CA GLY A 554 -13.34 3.98 20.52
C GLY A 554 -12.61 3.48 21.76
N LEU A 555 -11.76 2.46 21.59
CA LEU A 555 -10.81 1.97 22.59
C LEU A 555 -9.42 1.80 21.96
N LEU A 556 -8.38 2.09 22.74
CA LEU A 556 -6.99 1.77 22.40
C LEU A 556 -6.50 0.56 23.20
N ILE A 557 -5.96 -0.45 22.52
CA ILE A 557 -5.26 -1.57 23.17
C ILE A 557 -3.80 -1.49 22.76
N GLN A 558 -2.93 -1.11 23.70
CA GLN A 558 -1.49 -1.19 23.49
C GLN A 558 -1.02 -2.61 23.78
N GLY A 559 -0.49 -3.29 22.77
CA GLY A 559 0.03 -4.64 22.91
C GLY A 559 1.52 -4.71 22.56
N PRO A 560 2.40 -4.63 23.56
CA PRO A 560 3.82 -4.89 23.39
C PRO A 560 4.13 -6.27 22.76
N PRO A 561 5.36 -6.50 22.28
CA PRO A 561 5.76 -7.78 21.69
C PRO A 561 5.49 -8.97 22.61
N GLY A 562 4.89 -10.04 22.06
CA GLY A 562 4.63 -11.28 22.79
C GLY A 562 3.43 -11.25 23.76
N THR A 563 2.68 -10.16 23.88
CA THR A 563 1.58 -10.03 24.87
C THR A 563 0.26 -10.71 24.52
N GLY A 564 0.19 -11.41 23.37
CA GLY A 564 -1.02 -12.12 22.95
C GLY A 564 -2.12 -11.22 22.38
N LYS A 565 -1.76 -10.12 21.68
CA LYS A 565 -2.70 -9.21 20.99
C LYS A 565 -3.78 -9.96 20.20
N THR A 566 -3.36 -10.88 19.35
CA THR A 566 -4.28 -11.62 18.45
C THR A 566 -5.20 -12.57 19.22
N THR A 567 -4.78 -13.09 20.38
CA THR A 567 -5.63 -13.85 21.29
C THR A 567 -6.71 -12.96 21.92
N VAL A 568 -6.35 -11.75 22.34
CA VAL A 568 -7.31 -10.76 22.87
C VAL A 568 -8.30 -10.35 21.79
N ILE A 569 -7.84 -10.08 20.56
CA ILE A 569 -8.70 -9.77 19.41
C ILE A 569 -9.69 -10.91 19.17
N ALA A 570 -9.22 -12.15 19.10
CA ALA A 570 -10.09 -13.31 18.85
C ALA A 570 -11.18 -13.46 19.92
N GLU A 571 -10.86 -13.24 21.20
CA GLU A 571 -11.86 -13.28 22.28
C GLU A 571 -12.86 -12.12 22.19
N ILE A 572 -12.41 -10.90 21.85
CA ILE A 572 -13.30 -9.76 21.58
C ILE A 572 -14.27 -10.13 20.47
N VAL A 573 -13.78 -10.62 19.33
CA VAL A 573 -14.62 -11.02 18.19
C VAL A 573 -15.61 -12.10 18.60
N ARG A 574 -15.16 -13.14 19.30
CA ARG A 574 -16.01 -14.24 19.75
C ARG A 574 -17.20 -13.75 20.58
N ARG A 575 -16.97 -12.83 21.53
CA ARG A 575 -18.04 -12.26 22.36
C ARG A 575 -18.96 -11.34 21.56
N LEU A 576 -18.41 -10.48 20.71
CA LEU A 576 -19.21 -9.59 19.85
C LEU A 576 -20.13 -10.39 18.92
N VAL A 577 -19.61 -11.45 18.31
CA VAL A 577 -20.39 -12.33 17.42
C VAL A 577 -21.45 -13.11 18.20
N ALA A 578 -21.13 -13.57 19.42
CA ALA A 578 -22.13 -14.20 20.30
C ALA A 578 -23.28 -13.24 20.67
N ASP A 579 -22.99 -11.94 20.79
CA ASP A 579 -23.98 -10.87 20.98
C ASP A 579 -24.71 -10.47 19.67
N GLY A 580 -24.47 -11.19 18.56
CA GLY A 580 -25.08 -10.93 17.25
C GLY A 580 -24.50 -9.73 16.50
N GLN A 581 -23.37 -9.16 16.96
CA GLN A 581 -22.75 -8.01 16.32
C GLN A 581 -21.94 -8.40 15.08
N ARG A 582 -21.95 -7.53 14.07
CA ARG A 582 -21.11 -7.65 12.87
C ARG A 582 -19.77 -6.96 13.09
N VAL A 583 -18.68 -7.68 12.80
CA VAL A 583 -17.31 -7.22 13.07
C VAL A 583 -16.51 -7.13 11.78
N LEU A 584 -15.81 -6.02 11.59
CA LEU A 584 -14.76 -5.87 10.58
C LEU A 584 -13.39 -6.01 11.26
N LEU A 585 -12.63 -7.03 10.88
CA LEU A 585 -11.21 -7.17 11.22
C LEU A 585 -10.35 -6.56 10.12
N THR A 586 -9.43 -5.66 10.48
CA THR A 586 -8.53 -5.04 9.51
C THR A 586 -7.14 -4.80 10.06
N ALA A 587 -6.14 -4.83 9.18
CA ALA A 587 -4.75 -4.50 9.48
C ALA A 587 -4.05 -3.98 8.23
N HIS A 588 -2.81 -3.49 8.40
CA HIS A 588 -2.00 -2.98 7.30
C HIS A 588 -1.65 -4.07 6.28
N THR A 589 -1.25 -5.25 6.75
CA THR A 589 -0.72 -6.34 5.91
C THR A 589 -1.70 -7.51 5.78
N ASN A 590 -1.60 -8.28 4.68
CA ASN A 590 -2.39 -9.51 4.52
C ASN A 590 -2.08 -10.53 5.62
N THR A 591 -0.79 -10.69 5.99
CA THR A 591 -0.35 -11.62 7.02
C THR A 591 -0.98 -11.31 8.39
N ALA A 592 -1.03 -10.04 8.79
CA ALA A 592 -1.68 -9.65 10.06
C ALA A 592 -3.19 -9.96 10.04
N VAL A 593 -3.88 -9.65 8.93
CA VAL A 593 -5.31 -9.99 8.76
C VAL A 593 -5.54 -11.49 8.87
N ASP A 594 -4.72 -12.29 8.18
CA ASP A 594 -4.87 -13.75 8.14
C ASP A 594 -4.56 -14.38 9.51
N THR A 595 -3.59 -13.83 10.25
CA THR A 595 -3.26 -14.27 11.61
C THR A 595 -4.42 -14.01 12.57
N MET A 596 -5.01 -12.81 12.54
CA MET A 596 -6.20 -12.52 13.35
C MET A 596 -7.36 -13.45 13.01
N LEU A 597 -7.57 -13.73 11.72
CA LEU A 597 -8.64 -14.59 11.25
C LEU A 597 -8.45 -16.04 11.68
N ALA A 598 -7.23 -16.58 11.55
CA ALA A 598 -6.89 -17.93 12.01
C ALA A 598 -7.14 -18.08 13.52
N ARG A 599 -6.76 -17.08 14.32
CA ARG A 599 -7.02 -17.07 15.78
C ARG A 599 -8.50 -16.97 16.10
N THR A 600 -9.25 -16.18 15.34
CA THR A 600 -10.71 -16.04 15.47
C THR A 600 -11.42 -17.36 15.17
N ILE A 601 -11.01 -18.06 14.11
CA ILE A 601 -11.51 -19.40 13.77
C ILE A 601 -11.18 -20.40 14.88
N GLY A 602 -9.94 -20.39 15.39
CA GLY A 602 -9.52 -21.24 16.50
C GLY A 602 -10.29 -20.98 17.81
N ALA A 603 -10.83 -19.77 18.00
CA ALA A 603 -11.70 -19.41 19.11
C ALA A 603 -13.18 -19.81 18.91
N GLY A 604 -13.50 -20.55 17.83
CA GLY A 604 -14.85 -21.06 17.55
C GLY A 604 -15.72 -20.21 16.63
N VAL A 605 -15.20 -19.13 16.04
CA VAL A 605 -15.95 -18.29 15.10
C VAL A 605 -15.62 -18.73 13.67
N HIS A 606 -16.47 -19.59 13.11
CA HIS A 606 -16.21 -20.23 11.81
C HIS A 606 -16.83 -19.51 10.60
N ASP A 607 -17.91 -18.75 10.80
CA ASP A 607 -18.56 -18.01 9.72
C ASP A 607 -17.81 -16.68 9.48
N VAL A 608 -16.77 -16.76 8.65
CA VAL A 608 -15.88 -15.63 8.35
C VAL A 608 -15.73 -15.40 6.85
N LEU A 609 -15.55 -14.15 6.43
CA LEU A 609 -15.27 -13.76 5.04
C LEU A 609 -13.95 -12.99 4.97
N ARG A 610 -12.98 -13.50 4.22
CA ARG A 610 -11.72 -12.84 3.89
C ARG A 610 -11.82 -12.14 2.53
N VAL A 611 -11.73 -10.81 2.51
CA VAL A 611 -11.78 -10.01 1.27
C VAL A 611 -10.47 -10.13 0.51
N GLY A 612 -10.49 -10.65 -0.71
CA GLY A 612 -9.31 -10.82 -1.56
C GLY A 612 -9.21 -12.20 -2.21
N HIS A 613 -8.04 -12.49 -2.81
CA HIS A 613 -7.75 -13.77 -3.46
C HIS A 613 -7.04 -14.71 -2.47
N PRO A 614 -7.31 -16.03 -2.51
CA PRO A 614 -6.57 -17.00 -1.68
C PRO A 614 -5.06 -17.01 -1.90
N LEU A 615 -4.56 -16.52 -3.05
CA LEU A 615 -3.12 -16.44 -3.31
C LEU A 615 -2.44 -15.41 -2.40
N SER A 616 -3.20 -14.43 -1.91
CA SER A 616 -2.75 -13.48 -0.89
C SER A 616 -2.92 -14.01 0.53
N GLY A 617 -3.58 -15.15 0.69
CA GLY A 617 -3.86 -15.79 1.98
C GLY A 617 -2.66 -16.60 2.48
N SER A 618 -2.31 -16.39 3.75
CA SER A 618 -1.25 -17.12 4.44
C SER A 618 -1.50 -18.63 4.46
N HIS A 619 -0.41 -19.40 4.52
CA HIS A 619 -0.49 -20.84 4.69
C HIS A 619 -1.21 -21.22 6.00
N GLU A 620 -0.94 -20.49 7.09
CA GLU A 620 -1.58 -20.71 8.40
C GLU A 620 -3.11 -20.64 8.34
N LEU A 621 -3.68 -19.63 7.69
CA LEU A 621 -5.13 -19.48 7.57
C LEU A 621 -5.75 -20.63 6.78
N LYS A 622 -5.14 -21.01 5.66
CA LYS A 622 -5.61 -22.12 4.82
C LYS A 622 -5.61 -23.44 5.58
N THR A 623 -4.53 -23.72 6.30
CA THR A 623 -4.41 -24.92 7.13
C THR A 623 -5.40 -24.90 8.29
N THR A 624 -5.65 -23.74 8.90
CA THR A 624 -6.65 -23.59 9.97
C THR A 624 -8.07 -23.90 9.48
N LEU A 625 -8.45 -23.39 8.30
CA LEU A 625 -9.74 -23.69 7.68
C LEU A 625 -9.87 -25.18 7.33
N ALA A 626 -8.83 -25.75 6.72
CA ALA A 626 -8.81 -27.18 6.38
C ALA A 626 -8.92 -28.07 7.64
N ALA A 627 -8.27 -27.70 8.75
CA ALA A 627 -8.29 -28.45 10.00
C ALA A 627 -9.70 -28.54 10.63
N ILE A 628 -10.58 -27.57 10.35
CA ILE A 628 -11.98 -27.59 10.77
C ILE A 628 -12.94 -28.09 9.67
N GLY A 629 -12.40 -28.71 8.61
CA GLY A 629 -13.18 -29.27 7.51
C GLY A 629 -13.81 -28.24 6.57
N ARG A 630 -13.24 -27.02 6.48
CA ARG A 630 -13.72 -25.95 5.60
C ARG A 630 -12.79 -25.78 4.41
N ASP A 631 -13.36 -25.63 3.21
CA ASP A 631 -12.60 -25.27 2.01
C ASP A 631 -12.20 -23.79 2.10
N PRO A 632 -10.89 -23.44 2.06
CA PRO A 632 -10.46 -22.04 2.04
C PRO A 632 -11.19 -21.19 1.01
N ASP A 633 -11.47 -21.72 -0.18
CA ASP A 633 -12.11 -20.96 -1.25
C ASP A 633 -13.52 -20.47 -0.93
N ASP A 634 -14.23 -21.12 0.01
CA ASP A 634 -15.56 -20.69 0.46
C ASP A 634 -15.49 -19.46 1.38
N HIS A 635 -14.28 -19.12 1.86
CA HIS A 635 -14.03 -18.01 2.77
C HIS A 635 -13.35 -16.82 2.10
N PHE A 636 -12.80 -16.94 0.89
CA PHE A 636 -12.20 -15.82 0.17
C PHE A 636 -13.17 -15.20 -0.85
N SER A 637 -13.36 -13.88 -0.80
CA SER A 637 -14.37 -13.20 -1.62
C SER A 637 -14.21 -13.42 -3.13
N VAL A 638 -12.97 -13.50 -3.63
CA VAL A 638 -12.71 -13.73 -5.07
C VAL A 638 -13.02 -15.17 -5.49
N SER A 639 -12.65 -16.16 -4.67
CA SER A 639 -12.97 -17.57 -4.95
C SER A 639 -14.47 -17.84 -4.82
N LEU A 640 -15.09 -17.29 -3.78
CA LEU A 640 -16.53 -17.33 -3.58
C LEU A 640 -17.26 -16.74 -4.79
N ALA A 641 -16.79 -15.60 -5.32
CA ALA A 641 -17.35 -15.01 -6.52
C ALA A 641 -17.23 -15.93 -7.74
N ARG A 642 -16.04 -16.52 -7.98
CA ARG A 642 -15.82 -17.45 -9.10
C ARG A 642 -16.67 -18.72 -9.02
N LYS A 643 -16.86 -19.28 -7.82
CA LYS A 643 -17.62 -20.51 -7.58
C LYS A 643 -19.13 -20.28 -7.52
N ALA A 644 -19.58 -19.07 -7.22
CA ALA A 644 -21.00 -18.79 -7.03
C ALA A 644 -21.79 -19.13 -8.30
N PRO A 645 -22.93 -19.85 -8.19
CA PRO A 645 -23.74 -20.18 -9.37
C PRO A 645 -24.42 -18.94 -9.96
N SER A 646 -24.81 -17.97 -9.11
CA SER A 646 -25.58 -16.78 -9.51
C SER A 646 -25.13 -15.54 -8.72
N LEU A 647 -25.43 -14.35 -9.23
CA LEU A 647 -25.20 -13.07 -8.54
C LEU A 647 -26.00 -13.00 -7.25
N SER A 648 -27.27 -13.42 -7.26
CA SER A 648 -28.12 -13.44 -6.06
C SER A 648 -27.55 -14.35 -4.97
N ARG A 649 -26.98 -15.50 -5.35
CA ARG A 649 -26.33 -16.41 -4.40
C ARG A 649 -25.08 -15.77 -3.78
N LEU A 650 -24.22 -15.17 -4.61
CA LEU A 650 -23.03 -14.47 -4.15
C LEU A 650 -23.37 -13.32 -3.19
N ALA A 651 -24.36 -12.49 -3.52
CA ALA A 651 -24.80 -11.39 -2.67
C ALA A 651 -25.26 -11.87 -1.27
N ARG A 652 -25.97 -13.01 -1.22
CA ARG A 652 -26.38 -13.64 0.04
C ARG A 652 -25.18 -14.14 0.83
N ASP A 653 -24.27 -14.86 0.18
CA ASP A 653 -23.11 -15.47 0.85
C ASP A 653 -22.16 -14.39 1.40
N LEU A 654 -21.95 -13.28 0.67
CA LEU A 654 -21.16 -12.13 1.16
C LEU A 654 -21.75 -11.46 2.40
N ARG A 655 -23.08 -11.44 2.55
CA ARG A 655 -23.76 -10.82 3.70
C ARG A 655 -23.86 -11.74 4.91
N ARG A 656 -23.77 -13.05 4.72
CA ARG A 656 -23.97 -14.05 5.76
C ARG A 656 -22.93 -13.99 6.88
N ALA A 657 -21.67 -13.71 6.54
CA ALA A 657 -20.59 -13.75 7.51
C ALA A 657 -20.72 -12.61 8.54
N PRO A 658 -20.79 -12.91 9.86
CA PRO A 658 -20.75 -11.90 10.92
C PRO A 658 -19.36 -11.25 11.04
N VAL A 659 -18.30 -11.94 10.61
CA VAL A 659 -16.93 -11.40 10.58
C VAL A 659 -16.45 -11.24 9.15
N VAL A 660 -16.11 -10.01 8.78
CA VAL A 660 -15.42 -9.71 7.52
C VAL A 660 -14.00 -9.28 7.85
N ALA A 661 -13.02 -9.81 7.13
CA ALA A 661 -11.60 -9.53 7.33
C ALA A 661 -10.98 -8.98 6.04
N ALA A 662 -10.30 -7.83 6.10
CA ALA A 662 -9.73 -7.17 4.94
C ALA A 662 -8.48 -6.37 5.32
N THR A 663 -7.61 -6.05 4.36
CA THR A 663 -6.59 -5.02 4.62
C THR A 663 -7.23 -3.64 4.68
N THR A 664 -6.60 -2.69 5.38
CA THR A 664 -7.14 -1.33 5.54
C THR A 664 -7.37 -0.64 4.19
N HIS A 665 -6.48 -0.89 3.21
CA HIS A 665 -6.64 -0.40 1.84
C HIS A 665 -7.91 -0.96 1.17
N ALA A 666 -8.16 -2.27 1.29
CA ALA A 666 -9.35 -2.90 0.73
C ALA A 666 -10.65 -2.35 1.34
N CYS A 667 -10.64 -1.94 2.60
CA CYS A 667 -11.80 -1.34 3.27
C CYS A 667 -12.33 -0.09 2.57
N VAL A 668 -11.48 0.67 1.87
CA VAL A 668 -11.89 1.93 1.25
C VAL A 668 -12.62 1.69 -0.07
N ARG A 669 -12.05 0.94 -1.02
CA ARG A 669 -12.59 0.89 -2.41
C ARG A 669 -12.86 -0.51 -2.97
N ASN A 670 -12.70 -1.58 -2.20
CA ASN A 670 -12.99 -2.92 -2.70
C ASN A 670 -14.49 -3.12 -2.99
N ALA A 671 -14.82 -3.81 -4.08
CA ALA A 671 -16.18 -4.05 -4.55
C ALA A 671 -17.06 -4.73 -3.50
N VAL A 672 -16.49 -5.58 -2.63
CA VAL A 672 -17.24 -6.22 -1.53
C VAL A 672 -17.93 -5.17 -0.65
N PHE A 673 -17.25 -4.07 -0.30
CA PHE A 673 -17.85 -3.06 0.56
C PHE A 673 -18.96 -2.29 -0.15
N ASP A 674 -18.84 -2.00 -1.44
CA ASP A 674 -19.92 -1.41 -2.23
C ASP A 674 -21.16 -2.33 -2.29
N VAL A 675 -20.96 -3.66 -2.38
CA VAL A 675 -22.05 -4.65 -2.35
C VAL A 675 -22.75 -4.67 -0.99
N LEU A 676 -21.98 -4.57 0.09
CA LEU A 676 -22.50 -4.52 1.46
C LEU A 676 -23.27 -3.21 1.72
N GLU A 677 -22.77 -2.08 1.20
CA GLU A 677 -23.42 -0.75 1.33
C GLU A 677 -24.73 -0.63 0.57
N ARG A 678 -24.92 -1.37 -0.53
CA ARG A 678 -26.16 -1.35 -1.32
C ARG A 678 -27.27 -2.23 -0.77
N GLY A 679 -26.98 -3.06 0.24
CA GLY A 679 -27.97 -3.93 0.84
C GLY A 679 -28.99 -3.18 1.70
N VAL A 680 -30.08 -3.87 2.02
CA VAL A 680 -30.79 -3.65 3.28
C VAL A 680 -29.98 -4.30 4.40
N ASP A 681 -29.97 -3.73 5.60
CA ASP A 681 -29.34 -4.38 6.77
C ASP A 681 -30.03 -5.71 7.08
N VAL A 682 -29.44 -6.48 8.01
CA VAL A 682 -30.02 -7.76 8.47
C VAL A 682 -31.42 -7.59 9.09
N HIS A 683 -31.87 -6.35 9.29
CA HIS A 683 -33.18 -5.97 9.81
C HIS A 683 -34.10 -5.32 8.76
N GLY A 684 -33.69 -5.23 7.48
CA GLY A 684 -34.51 -4.71 6.39
C GLY A 684 -34.48 -3.19 6.18
N ALA A 685 -33.58 -2.42 6.82
CA ALA A 685 -33.46 -0.97 6.64
C ALA A 685 -32.51 -0.59 5.48
N PRO A 686 -32.82 0.42 4.65
CA PRO A 686 -31.93 0.88 3.58
C PRO A 686 -30.60 1.38 4.15
N HIS A 687 -29.46 0.85 3.68
CA HIS A 687 -28.16 1.39 4.05
C HIS A 687 -27.93 2.77 3.39
N GLY A 688 -27.44 3.70 4.20
CA GLY A 688 -27.24 5.11 3.84
C GLY A 688 -27.18 6.02 5.06
N THR A 689 -27.75 5.58 6.19
CA THR A 689 -27.71 6.29 7.48
C THR A 689 -26.96 5.54 8.58
N THR A 690 -26.73 4.23 8.44
CA THR A 690 -26.04 3.38 9.43
C THR A 690 -24.76 2.73 8.90
N PRO A 691 -23.69 2.63 9.71
CA PRO A 691 -22.47 1.93 9.34
C PRO A 691 -22.69 0.43 9.07
N LEU A 692 -21.81 -0.17 8.25
CA LEU A 692 -21.88 -1.58 7.80
C LEU A 692 -21.63 -2.60 8.93
N PHE A 693 -20.83 -2.19 9.91
CA PHE A 693 -20.39 -3.03 11.01
C PHE A 693 -20.72 -2.34 12.33
N ASP A 694 -20.97 -3.14 13.36
CA ASP A 694 -21.11 -2.61 14.71
C ASP A 694 -19.74 -2.21 15.25
N VAL A 695 -18.72 -3.03 15.00
CA VAL A 695 -17.36 -2.81 15.49
C VAL A 695 -16.33 -3.02 14.37
N VAL A 696 -15.38 -2.09 14.28
CA VAL A 696 -14.16 -2.26 13.48
C VAL A 696 -12.97 -2.45 14.43
N ILE A 697 -12.24 -3.54 14.27
CA ILE A 697 -10.99 -3.79 15.01
C ILE A 697 -9.82 -3.62 14.03
N VAL A 698 -8.94 -2.67 14.33
CA VAL A 698 -7.76 -2.37 13.52
C VAL A 698 -6.52 -2.83 14.28
N ASP A 699 -5.90 -3.94 13.86
CA ASP A 699 -4.58 -4.35 14.38
C ASP A 699 -3.45 -3.64 13.63
N GLU A 700 -2.29 -3.58 14.26
CA GLU A 700 -1.14 -2.79 13.80
C GLU A 700 -1.49 -1.31 13.55
N ALA A 701 -2.44 -0.76 14.32
CA ALA A 701 -2.94 0.60 14.12
C ALA A 701 -1.85 1.68 14.26
N SER A 702 -0.79 1.41 15.03
CA SER A 702 0.36 2.31 15.17
C SER A 702 1.25 2.39 13.93
N GLN A 703 1.09 1.49 12.95
CA GLN A 703 1.83 1.48 11.68
C GLN A 703 1.01 2.02 10.51
N LEU A 704 -0.26 2.39 10.74
CA LEU A 704 -1.11 2.97 9.71
C LEU A 704 -1.02 4.50 9.77
N THR A 705 -0.86 5.12 8.60
CA THR A 705 -1.10 6.56 8.48
C THR A 705 -2.55 6.85 8.89
N GLU A 706 -2.78 7.98 9.55
CA GLU A 706 -4.10 8.33 10.02
C GLU A 706 -5.19 8.29 8.93
N PRO A 707 -4.99 8.87 7.72
CA PRO A 707 -6.01 8.82 6.67
C PRO A 707 -6.41 7.39 6.28
N MET A 708 -5.46 6.45 6.33
CA MET A 708 -5.73 5.05 6.04
C MET A 708 -6.53 4.39 7.16
N ALA A 709 -6.15 4.59 8.43
CA ALA A 709 -6.92 4.10 9.57
C ALA A 709 -8.37 4.64 9.58
N VAL A 710 -8.55 5.92 9.24
CA VAL A 710 -9.85 6.57 9.08
C VAL A 710 -10.72 5.83 8.05
N GLY A 711 -10.13 5.44 6.92
CA GLY A 711 -10.83 4.68 5.87
C GLY A 711 -11.48 3.38 6.36
N ALA A 712 -10.88 2.70 7.35
CA ALA A 712 -11.46 1.50 7.94
C ALA A 712 -12.49 1.80 9.04
N ILE A 713 -12.20 2.69 9.98
CA ILE A 713 -13.11 2.94 11.12
C ILE A 713 -14.44 3.56 10.70
N LEU A 714 -14.49 4.27 9.56
CA LEU A 714 -15.73 4.77 8.95
C LEU A 714 -16.72 3.66 8.58
N ARG A 715 -16.27 2.39 8.51
CA ARG A 715 -17.14 1.25 8.24
C ARG A 715 -17.93 0.78 9.47
N GLY A 716 -17.53 1.21 10.67
CA GLY A 716 -18.09 0.78 11.95
C GLY A 716 -18.90 1.85 12.67
N ARG A 717 -19.79 1.43 13.58
CA ARG A 717 -20.42 2.32 14.57
C ARG A 717 -19.43 2.79 15.63
N ARG A 718 -18.54 1.89 16.05
CA ARG A 718 -17.43 2.12 16.99
C ARG A 718 -16.21 1.32 16.56
N PHE A 719 -15.06 1.59 17.17
CA PHE A 719 -13.80 0.94 16.80
C PHE A 719 -12.91 0.54 17.97
N VAL A 720 -12.00 -0.40 17.74
CA VAL A 720 -10.91 -0.78 18.64
C VAL A 720 -9.62 -0.69 17.85
N LEU A 721 -8.70 0.20 18.26
CA LEU A 721 -7.37 0.27 17.67
C LEU A 721 -6.40 -0.54 18.53
N VAL A 722 -5.80 -1.57 17.95
CA VAL A 722 -4.78 -2.40 18.59
C VAL A 722 -3.45 -2.09 17.96
N GLY A 723 -2.44 -1.78 18.76
CA GLY A 723 -1.14 -1.34 18.26
C GLY A 723 -0.09 -1.24 19.33
N ASP A 724 1.06 -0.69 18.97
CA ASP A 724 2.13 -0.36 19.92
C ASP A 724 2.93 0.82 19.37
N ASP A 725 2.74 1.99 19.97
CA ASP A 725 3.41 3.25 19.62
C ASP A 725 4.86 3.33 20.10
N CYS A 726 5.33 2.31 20.82
CA CYS A 726 6.74 2.08 21.10
C CYS A 726 7.43 1.24 20.00
N GLN A 727 6.70 0.72 19.01
CA GLN A 727 7.24 0.04 17.82
C GLN A 727 7.15 0.94 16.58
N LEU A 728 7.51 0.42 15.40
CA LEU A 728 7.69 1.22 14.17
C LEU A 728 6.45 2.09 13.84
N PRO A 729 6.65 3.38 13.48
CA PRO A 729 5.59 4.24 12.94
C PRO A 729 5.16 3.81 11.53
N PRO A 730 4.14 4.46 10.94
CA PRO A 730 3.91 4.42 9.51
C PRO A 730 5.15 4.83 8.73
N VAL A 731 5.45 4.12 7.65
CA VAL A 731 6.57 4.44 6.76
C VAL A 731 6.17 5.59 5.84
N VAL A 732 6.95 6.67 5.87
CA VAL A 732 6.76 7.90 5.09
C VAL A 732 8.09 8.26 4.46
N SER A 733 8.13 8.35 3.13
CA SER A 733 9.34 8.63 2.37
C SER A 733 9.65 10.12 2.27
N ALA A 734 8.62 10.97 2.28
CA ALA A 734 8.75 12.42 2.17
C ALA A 734 9.22 13.03 3.50
N PRO A 735 10.44 13.60 3.58
CA PRO A 735 10.96 14.16 4.82
C PRO A 735 10.11 15.32 5.35
N ASP A 736 9.50 16.10 4.46
CA ASP A 736 8.62 17.23 4.78
C ASP A 736 7.18 16.81 5.12
N ALA A 737 6.86 15.51 5.07
CA ALA A 737 5.61 14.96 5.57
C ALA A 737 5.72 14.33 6.97
N LEU A 738 6.93 14.30 7.56
CA LEU A 738 7.21 13.77 8.88
C LEU A 738 6.83 14.74 9.99
N THR A 739 6.47 14.22 11.15
CA THR A 739 6.06 15.01 12.33
C THR A 739 7.17 15.95 12.78
N ALA A 740 8.43 15.51 12.66
CA ALA A 740 9.60 16.31 13.01
C ALA A 740 9.79 17.57 12.15
N THR A 741 9.22 17.61 10.94
CA THR A 741 9.40 18.71 9.97
C THR A 741 8.12 19.51 9.74
N VAL A 742 6.96 18.90 9.97
CA VAL A 742 5.66 19.57 9.95
C VAL A 742 5.60 20.52 11.14
N ALA A 743 5.89 21.80 10.91
CA ALA A 743 5.92 22.83 11.95
C ALA A 743 4.53 22.95 12.64
N PRO A 744 4.36 22.44 13.88
CA PRO A 744 3.08 22.55 14.58
C PRO A 744 2.78 24.01 14.92
N GLU A 745 3.84 24.79 15.17
CA GLU A 745 3.81 26.15 15.68
C GLU A 745 3.26 27.18 14.68
N ARG A 746 3.13 26.83 13.39
CA ARG A 746 2.56 27.74 12.37
C ARG A 746 1.03 27.78 12.39
N ASP A 747 0.37 26.81 13.03
CA ASP A 747 -1.08 26.80 13.24
C ASP A 747 -1.40 26.33 14.68
N PRO A 748 -1.61 27.25 15.63
CA PRO A 748 -1.94 26.92 17.02
C PRO A 748 -3.16 26.00 17.16
N ALA A 749 -4.11 26.08 16.24
CA ALA A 749 -5.31 25.26 16.27
C ALA A 749 -5.09 23.84 15.72
N ALA A 750 -4.12 23.65 14.81
CA ALA A 750 -3.65 22.32 14.41
C ALA A 750 -2.90 21.63 15.56
N THR A 751 -2.07 22.40 16.28
CA THR A 751 -1.38 21.92 17.50
C THR A 751 -2.38 21.52 18.57
N ALA A 752 -3.41 22.33 18.83
CA ALA A 752 -4.45 22.01 19.81
C ALA A 752 -5.24 20.72 19.47
N ALA A 753 -5.41 20.42 18.18
CA ALA A 753 -6.02 19.19 17.68
C ALA A 753 -5.05 17.99 17.64
N GLY A 754 -3.78 18.19 18.00
CA GLY A 754 -2.75 17.16 18.05
C GLY A 754 -2.26 16.69 16.69
N LEU A 755 -2.41 17.49 15.63
CA LEU A 755 -2.07 17.09 14.25
C LEU A 755 -0.55 17.09 14.01
N GLY A 756 0.01 15.90 13.74
CA GLY A 756 1.40 15.69 13.33
C GLY A 756 1.59 15.39 11.84
N GLY A 757 2.71 14.77 11.48
CA GLY A 757 2.99 14.27 10.14
C GLY A 757 2.27 12.96 9.82
N LEU A 758 2.53 12.39 8.64
CA LEU A 758 1.95 11.09 8.25
C LEU A 758 2.52 9.90 9.02
N ASP A 759 3.67 10.08 9.66
CA ASP A 759 4.35 9.15 10.56
C ASP A 759 3.76 9.16 11.98
N GLN A 760 2.82 10.07 12.27
CA GLN A 760 1.98 9.98 13.45
C GLN A 760 0.73 9.16 13.11
N SER A 761 0.56 8.03 13.78
CA SER A 761 -0.62 7.19 13.62
C SER A 761 -1.85 7.76 14.33
N LEU A 762 -3.04 7.34 13.89
CA LEU A 762 -4.28 7.68 14.61
C LEU A 762 -4.27 7.12 16.05
N PHE A 763 -3.64 5.96 16.27
CA PHE A 763 -3.48 5.36 17.59
C PHE A 763 -2.73 6.30 18.54
N GLU A 764 -1.60 6.84 18.08
CA GLU A 764 -0.77 7.77 18.85
C GLU A 764 -1.49 9.08 19.13
N ARG A 765 -2.14 9.67 18.11
CA ARG A 765 -2.83 10.95 18.29
C ARG A 765 -4.00 10.84 19.27
N LEU A 766 -4.77 9.76 19.19
CA LEU A 766 -5.95 9.57 20.06
C LEU A 766 -5.60 9.09 21.47
N ARG A 767 -4.35 8.73 21.77
CA ARG A 767 -3.89 8.31 23.11
C ARG A 767 -4.19 9.34 24.20
N ALA A 768 -4.18 10.62 23.86
CA ALA A 768 -4.48 11.70 24.81
C ALA A 768 -5.97 11.81 25.16
N VAL A 769 -6.87 11.22 24.34
CA VAL A 769 -8.31 11.49 24.38
C VAL A 769 -9.13 10.24 24.66
N LEU A 770 -8.81 9.12 24.00
CA LEU A 770 -9.54 7.87 24.15
C LEU A 770 -9.09 7.05 25.38
N PRO A 771 -9.99 6.23 25.95
CA PRO A 771 -9.60 5.20 26.91
C PRO A 771 -8.65 4.19 26.27
N GLY A 772 -7.72 3.64 27.06
CA GLY A 772 -6.91 2.53 26.59
C GLY A 772 -6.38 1.60 27.67
N VAL A 773 -5.94 0.42 27.24
CA VAL A 773 -5.36 -0.65 28.07
C VAL A 773 -4.04 -1.11 27.48
N MET A 774 -3.00 -1.18 28.31
CA MET A 774 -1.71 -1.79 27.93
C MET A 774 -1.64 -3.22 28.44
N LEU A 775 -1.38 -4.17 27.54
CA LEU A 775 -1.08 -5.55 27.91
C LEU A 775 0.35 -5.63 28.49
N ARG A 776 0.52 -6.33 29.61
CA ARG A 776 1.79 -6.34 30.38
C ARG A 776 2.51 -7.69 30.39
N ASP A 777 1.78 -8.80 30.44
CA ASP A 777 2.38 -10.13 30.43
C ASP A 777 2.70 -10.56 29.00
N GLN A 778 3.99 -10.82 28.71
CA GLN A 778 4.47 -11.29 27.41
C GLN A 778 4.96 -12.74 27.47
N TYR A 779 4.77 -13.46 26.37
CA TYR A 779 5.00 -14.91 26.29
C TYR A 779 6.05 -15.30 25.24
N ARG A 780 6.94 -14.37 24.87
CA ARG A 780 8.00 -14.56 23.87
C ARG A 780 9.39 -14.63 24.50
N MET A 781 9.76 -13.56 25.18
CA MET A 781 11.09 -13.30 25.70
C MET A 781 11.25 -13.92 27.09
N SER A 782 12.45 -14.42 27.39
CA SER A 782 12.88 -14.70 28.76
C SER A 782 12.93 -13.43 29.59
N ASP A 783 12.87 -13.57 30.91
CA ASP A 783 12.92 -12.43 31.84
C ASP A 783 14.18 -11.57 31.61
N ALA A 784 15.33 -12.23 31.45
CA ALA A 784 16.61 -11.58 31.21
C ALA A 784 16.67 -10.82 29.86
N VAL A 785 16.09 -11.37 28.79
CA VAL A 785 16.04 -10.70 27.48
C VAL A 785 15.05 -9.54 27.54
N GLN A 786 13.89 -9.74 28.15
CA GLN A 786 12.81 -8.77 28.22
C GLN A 786 13.11 -7.59 29.13
N ALA A 787 13.93 -7.77 30.17
CA ALA A 787 14.32 -6.69 31.08
C ALA A 787 14.87 -5.47 30.33
N VAL A 788 15.62 -5.68 29.24
CA VAL A 788 16.19 -4.60 28.43
C VAL A 788 15.11 -3.75 27.73
N PRO A 789 14.26 -4.28 26.83
CA PRO A 789 13.21 -3.48 26.21
C PRO A 789 12.17 -2.99 27.21
N SER A 790 11.87 -3.73 28.28
CA SER A 790 10.94 -3.27 29.34
C SER A 790 11.42 -1.97 29.97
N ARG A 791 12.68 -1.96 30.41
CA ARG A 791 13.32 -0.80 31.03
C ARG A 791 13.48 0.36 30.04
N LEU A 792 13.93 0.08 28.83
CA LEU A 792 14.24 1.12 27.85
C LEU A 792 12.98 1.75 27.26
N PHE A 793 11.92 0.99 26.98
CA PHE A 793 10.79 1.47 26.17
C PHE A 793 9.44 1.49 26.89
N TYR A 794 9.26 0.62 27.90
CA TYR A 794 7.96 0.37 28.51
C TYR A 794 7.89 0.75 30.00
N ALA A 795 8.89 1.48 30.52
CA ALA A 795 8.98 1.92 31.91
C ALA A 795 8.86 0.75 32.92
N ASP A 796 9.55 -0.36 32.64
CA ASP A 796 9.56 -1.57 33.47
C ASP A 796 8.19 -2.25 33.66
N ARG A 797 7.19 -1.91 32.84
CA ARG A 797 5.82 -2.46 32.94
C ARG A 797 5.64 -3.81 32.25
N LEU A 798 6.54 -4.23 31.38
CA LEU A 798 6.47 -5.51 30.68
C LEU A 798 6.98 -6.64 31.60
N ARG A 799 6.33 -7.81 31.60
CA ARG A 799 6.67 -8.95 32.47
C ARG A 799 6.60 -10.28 31.72
N ALA A 800 7.53 -11.20 32.03
CA ALA A 800 7.59 -12.49 31.36
C ALA A 800 6.57 -13.44 31.98
N GLY A 801 5.59 -13.86 31.17
CA GLY A 801 4.48 -14.70 31.60
C GLY A 801 4.84 -16.19 31.62
N GLY A 802 4.43 -16.87 32.70
CA GLY A 802 4.50 -18.33 32.82
C GLY A 802 5.92 -18.89 32.73
N ARG A 803 6.07 -20.02 32.02
CA ARG A 803 7.35 -20.74 31.89
C ARG A 803 8.41 -19.99 31.06
N ASN A 804 8.07 -18.86 30.45
CA ASN A 804 9.01 -18.12 29.63
C ASN A 804 10.05 -17.36 30.47
N ALA A 805 9.71 -16.94 31.69
CA ALA A 805 10.63 -16.18 32.55
C ALA A 805 12.00 -16.88 32.71
N ASP A 806 11.96 -18.19 32.97
CA ASP A 806 13.14 -19.03 33.18
C ASP A 806 13.74 -19.60 31.88
N ARG A 807 13.19 -19.25 30.71
CA ARG A 807 13.66 -19.78 29.42
C ARG A 807 15.13 -19.39 29.18
N ARG A 808 15.96 -20.36 28.79
CA ARG A 808 17.37 -20.19 28.42
C ARG A 808 17.68 -21.06 27.20
N LEU A 809 18.77 -20.74 26.49
CA LEU A 809 19.27 -21.60 25.43
C LEU A 809 19.67 -22.97 25.99
N SER A 810 19.24 -24.04 25.31
CA SER A 810 19.67 -25.39 25.62
C SER A 810 20.91 -25.75 24.79
N LEU A 811 22.09 -25.47 25.33
CA LEU A 811 23.38 -25.85 24.74
C LEU A 811 24.18 -26.69 25.73
N SER A 812 24.91 -27.69 25.24
CA SER A 812 25.76 -28.52 26.09
C SER A 812 26.89 -27.70 26.73
N PRO A 813 26.99 -27.62 28.06
CA PRO A 813 28.03 -26.85 28.73
C PRO A 813 29.45 -27.33 28.39
N THR A 814 29.63 -28.63 28.17
CA THR A 814 30.93 -29.22 27.79
C THR A 814 31.36 -28.74 26.41
N LEU A 815 30.46 -28.78 25.43
CA LEU A 815 30.75 -28.31 24.07
C LEU A 815 31.02 -26.80 24.01
N VAL A 816 30.32 -26.02 24.85
CA VAL A 816 30.57 -24.58 24.98
C VAL A 816 31.95 -24.30 25.59
N ALA A 817 32.40 -25.15 26.53
CA ALA A 817 33.72 -25.02 27.15
C ALA A 817 34.88 -25.24 26.17
N ASP A 818 34.67 -26.02 25.10
CA ASP A 818 35.66 -26.29 24.06
C ASP A 818 35.86 -25.12 23.08
N LEU A 819 35.00 -24.10 23.11
CA LEU A 819 35.11 -22.94 22.22
C LEU A 819 36.18 -21.94 22.71
N PRO A 820 36.82 -21.20 21.78
CA PRO A 820 37.68 -20.08 22.14
C PRO A 820 36.97 -19.09 23.07
N ASP A 821 37.70 -18.50 24.03
CA ASP A 821 37.14 -17.61 25.07
C ASP A 821 36.23 -16.50 24.54
N ALA A 822 36.60 -15.91 23.41
CA ALA A 822 35.82 -14.86 22.77
C ALA A 822 34.44 -15.37 22.31
N LEU A 823 34.36 -16.56 21.72
CA LEU A 823 33.12 -17.19 21.26
C LEU A 823 32.32 -17.79 22.42
N ARG A 824 33.01 -18.45 23.38
CA ARG A 824 32.41 -19.01 24.59
C ARG A 824 31.53 -17.98 25.30
N ARG A 825 32.05 -16.77 25.54
CA ARG A 825 31.27 -15.69 26.19
C ARG A 825 30.05 -15.23 25.39
N ARG A 826 30.09 -15.32 24.05
CA ARG A 826 28.99 -14.90 23.17
C ARG A 826 27.85 -15.89 23.19
N VAL A 827 28.15 -17.19 23.18
CA VAL A 827 27.16 -18.28 23.07
C VAL A 827 26.67 -18.83 24.42
N ASP A 828 27.37 -18.53 25.52
CA ASP A 828 27.06 -18.99 26.88
C ASP A 828 25.58 -18.78 27.26
N PRO A 829 24.80 -19.86 27.50
CA PRO A 829 23.41 -19.78 27.93
C PRO A 829 23.19 -19.02 29.24
N ALA A 830 24.21 -18.96 30.13
CA ALA A 830 24.13 -18.21 31.38
C ALA A 830 24.19 -16.69 31.17
N ARG A 831 24.44 -16.23 29.93
CA ARG A 831 24.49 -14.82 29.55
C ARG A 831 23.45 -14.53 28.46
N PRO A 832 22.15 -14.43 28.77
CA PRO A 832 21.09 -14.23 27.78
C PRO A 832 21.28 -12.99 26.88
N VAL A 833 21.87 -11.91 27.42
CA VAL A 833 22.14 -10.67 26.69
C VAL A 833 23.64 -10.41 26.70
N VAL A 834 24.24 -10.26 25.51
CA VAL A 834 25.68 -9.98 25.36
C VAL A 834 25.90 -8.83 24.40
N TRP A 835 26.75 -7.87 24.78
CA TRP A 835 27.27 -6.84 23.89
C TRP A 835 28.72 -7.14 23.51
N VAL A 836 29.03 -7.05 22.22
CA VAL A 836 30.35 -7.27 21.64
C VAL A 836 30.74 -5.99 20.89
N ASP A 837 31.92 -5.46 21.19
CA ASP A 837 32.52 -4.40 20.39
C ASP A 837 33.67 -5.02 19.57
N PRO A 838 33.42 -5.37 18.29
CA PRO A 838 34.44 -5.96 17.44
C PRO A 838 35.43 -4.93 16.88
N GLY A 839 35.16 -3.62 17.04
CA GLY A 839 35.91 -2.56 16.37
C GLY A 839 35.70 -2.55 14.85
N GLY A 840 36.76 -2.28 14.10
CA GLY A 840 36.73 -2.16 12.64
C GLY A 840 36.42 -0.76 12.13
N ALA A 841 36.77 -0.51 10.88
CA ALA A 841 36.39 0.69 10.14
C ALA A 841 35.12 0.41 9.33
N CYS A 842 34.16 1.33 9.37
CA CYS A 842 33.02 1.31 8.48
C CYS A 842 33.49 1.77 7.10
N ASP A 843 33.13 1.04 6.06
CA ASP A 843 33.25 1.46 4.66
C ASP A 843 31.83 1.65 4.11
N GLY A 844 31.41 2.92 4.00
CA GLY A 844 30.01 3.26 3.77
C GLY A 844 29.09 2.62 4.83
N ASN A 845 28.11 1.84 4.37
CA ASN A 845 27.07 1.23 5.19
C ASN A 845 27.37 -0.21 5.62
N HIS A 846 28.64 -0.61 5.67
CA HIS A 846 29.06 -1.93 6.15
C HIS A 846 30.35 -1.87 6.99
N ASN A 847 30.53 -2.87 7.85
CA ASN A 847 31.72 -3.09 8.68
C ASN A 847 32.11 -4.57 8.57
N ALA A 848 33.19 -4.84 7.83
CA ALA A 848 33.67 -6.20 7.56
C ALA A 848 34.11 -6.95 8.83
N VAL A 849 34.75 -6.27 9.78
CA VAL A 849 35.19 -6.88 11.05
C VAL A 849 33.98 -7.27 11.90
N GLU A 850 32.94 -6.44 11.89
CA GLU A 850 31.67 -6.75 12.55
C GLU A 850 30.94 -7.90 11.87
N ALA A 851 30.88 -7.91 10.53
CA ALA A 851 30.27 -8.99 9.76
C ALA A 851 30.94 -10.34 10.03
N GLU A 852 32.28 -10.36 10.08
CA GLU A 852 33.08 -11.53 10.42
C GLU A 852 32.81 -12.00 11.87
N ALA A 853 32.74 -11.08 12.83
CA ALA A 853 32.42 -11.41 14.21
C ALA A 853 31.02 -12.03 14.36
N VAL A 854 30.04 -11.54 13.58
CA VAL A 854 28.69 -12.09 13.51
C VAL A 854 28.72 -13.50 12.90
N ALA A 855 29.38 -13.68 11.76
CA ALA A 855 29.47 -14.96 11.06
C ALA A 855 30.15 -16.04 11.91
N ALA A 856 31.28 -15.74 12.54
CA ALA A 856 31.96 -16.65 13.45
C ALA A 856 31.10 -17.05 14.66
N THR A 857 30.27 -16.12 15.17
CA THR A 857 29.34 -16.41 16.27
C THR A 857 28.19 -17.30 15.82
N ALA A 858 27.64 -17.05 14.63
CA ALA A 858 26.61 -17.89 14.03
C ALA A 858 27.13 -19.31 13.78
N ALA A 859 28.35 -19.42 13.24
CA ALA A 859 29.00 -20.71 12.99
C ALA A 859 29.25 -21.50 14.28
N ALA A 860 29.63 -20.82 15.38
CA ALA A 860 29.73 -21.45 16.69
C ALA A 860 28.38 -22.02 17.16
N PHE A 861 27.30 -21.24 17.04
CA PHE A 861 25.96 -21.71 17.38
C PHE A 861 25.53 -22.93 16.56
N VAL A 862 25.72 -22.90 15.24
CA VAL A 862 25.42 -24.03 14.34
C VAL A 862 26.25 -25.26 14.71
N THR A 863 27.54 -25.08 14.97
CA THR A 863 28.46 -26.17 15.37
C THR A 863 28.02 -26.83 16.67
N LEU A 864 27.68 -26.02 17.69
CA LEU A 864 27.18 -26.53 18.96
C LEU A 864 25.85 -27.28 18.79
N HIS A 865 24.94 -26.76 17.96
CA HIS A 865 23.66 -27.39 17.67
C HIS A 865 23.83 -28.75 17.01
N ARG A 866 24.68 -28.84 15.96
CA ARG A 866 25.01 -30.11 15.29
C ARG A 866 25.63 -31.14 16.24
N ARG A 867 26.61 -30.70 17.05
CA ARG A 867 27.28 -31.57 18.03
C ARG A 867 26.39 -32.04 19.18
N SER A 868 25.26 -31.36 19.41
CA SER A 868 24.25 -31.79 20.39
C SER A 868 23.30 -32.89 19.87
N GLY A 869 23.49 -33.35 18.62
CA GLY A 869 22.74 -34.46 18.03
C GLY A 869 21.55 -34.05 17.14
N SER A 870 21.31 -32.74 16.96
CA SER A 870 20.32 -32.25 16.00
C SER A 870 20.93 -32.16 14.60
N LEU A 871 20.37 -32.89 13.64
CA LEU A 871 20.88 -32.95 12.26
C LEU A 871 20.66 -31.65 11.47
N THR A 872 19.69 -30.83 11.87
CA THR A 872 19.35 -29.57 11.19
C THR A 872 19.06 -28.44 12.17
N LEU A 873 19.46 -27.22 11.82
CA LEU A 873 18.99 -25.99 12.48
C LEU A 873 17.53 -25.78 12.11
N GLY A 874 16.64 -25.61 13.09
CA GLY A 874 15.26 -25.22 12.80
C GLY A 874 15.22 -23.79 12.26
N ASP A 875 14.30 -23.51 11.34
CA ASP A 875 14.17 -22.19 10.72
C ASP A 875 13.94 -21.09 11.77
N ASP A 876 13.35 -21.38 12.92
CA ASP A 876 13.06 -20.43 14.00
C ASP A 876 14.18 -20.31 15.05
N TRP A 877 15.33 -20.95 14.85
CA TRP A 877 16.34 -21.07 15.91
C TRP A 877 17.34 -19.89 15.94
N LEU A 878 17.93 -19.51 14.80
CA LEU A 878 18.90 -18.41 14.72
C LEU A 878 18.49 -17.40 13.63
N GLY A 879 18.65 -16.11 13.93
CA GLY A 879 18.52 -15.05 12.93
C GLY A 879 19.53 -13.94 13.15
N VAL A 880 19.80 -13.19 12.07
CA VAL A 880 20.71 -12.06 12.05
C VAL A 880 19.99 -10.83 11.52
N VAL A 881 20.09 -9.73 12.25
CA VAL A 881 19.54 -8.44 11.82
C VAL A 881 20.65 -7.42 11.70
N ALA A 882 20.64 -6.67 10.60
CA ALA A 882 21.50 -5.49 10.41
C ALA A 882 20.71 -4.34 9.77
N PRO A 883 21.03 -3.07 10.09
CA PRO A 883 20.26 -1.93 9.58
C PRO A 883 20.45 -1.69 8.09
N PHE A 884 21.59 -2.10 7.53
CA PHE A 884 21.95 -1.82 6.14
C PHE A 884 21.99 -3.10 5.30
N ARG A 885 21.51 -3.01 4.05
CA ARG A 885 21.57 -4.12 3.08
C ARG A 885 23.01 -4.52 2.75
N ALA A 886 23.90 -3.54 2.61
CA ALA A 886 25.33 -3.78 2.41
C ALA A 886 25.93 -4.64 3.54
N GLN A 887 25.58 -4.35 4.80
CA GLN A 887 26.00 -5.18 5.93
C GLN A 887 25.35 -6.57 5.91
N CYS A 888 24.06 -6.67 5.59
CA CYS A 888 23.40 -7.98 5.45
C CYS A 888 24.14 -8.85 4.41
N GLN A 889 24.58 -8.26 3.30
CA GLN A 889 25.35 -8.98 2.30
C GLN A 889 26.75 -9.35 2.78
N ALA A 890 27.48 -8.42 3.43
CA ALA A 890 28.79 -8.71 4.01
C ALA A 890 28.71 -9.89 5.00
N ILE A 891 27.67 -9.93 5.82
CA ILE A 891 27.38 -11.05 6.73
C ILE A 891 27.10 -12.34 5.96
N ARG A 892 26.27 -12.32 4.91
CA ARG A 892 25.98 -13.53 4.11
C ARG A 892 27.23 -14.08 3.43
N LEU A 893 28.10 -13.22 2.92
CA LEU A 893 29.38 -13.61 2.34
C LEU A 893 30.27 -14.26 3.40
N ALA A 894 30.46 -13.60 4.55
CA ALA A 894 31.23 -14.16 5.66
C ALA A 894 30.64 -15.49 6.16
N LEU A 895 29.31 -15.62 6.28
CA LEU A 895 28.67 -16.89 6.68
C LEU A 895 29.07 -18.06 5.76
N ARG A 896 29.19 -17.82 4.45
CA ARG A 896 29.60 -18.85 3.48
C ARG A 896 31.08 -19.23 3.55
N GLU A 897 31.90 -18.39 4.18
CA GLU A 897 33.30 -18.72 4.47
C GLU A 897 33.43 -19.61 5.71
N HIS A 898 32.49 -19.51 6.66
CA HIS A 898 32.49 -20.26 7.92
C HIS A 898 31.63 -21.53 7.91
N LEU A 899 30.61 -21.59 7.05
CA LEU A 899 29.60 -22.64 7.04
C LEU A 899 29.45 -23.25 5.64
N ASP A 900 29.00 -24.51 5.61
CA ASP A 900 28.56 -25.09 4.34
C ASP A 900 27.37 -24.29 3.76
N PRO A 901 27.23 -24.20 2.42
CA PRO A 901 26.21 -23.36 1.80
C PRO A 901 24.78 -23.65 2.27
N ALA A 902 24.46 -24.90 2.58
CA ALA A 902 23.12 -25.29 3.01
C ALA A 902 22.78 -24.73 4.40
N ASP A 903 23.73 -24.72 5.33
CA ASP A 903 23.56 -24.10 6.64
C ASP A 903 23.59 -22.57 6.57
N ALA A 904 24.50 -22.00 5.76
CA ALA A 904 24.60 -20.56 5.58
C ALA A 904 23.30 -19.97 5.03
N ASP A 905 22.71 -20.60 4.02
CA ASP A 905 21.47 -20.15 3.39
C ASP A 905 20.22 -20.35 4.29
N ARG A 906 20.30 -21.20 5.33
CA ARG A 906 19.24 -21.37 6.34
C ARG A 906 19.21 -20.27 7.40
N ILE A 907 20.34 -19.60 7.63
CA ILE A 907 20.39 -18.49 8.59
C ILE A 907 19.73 -17.28 7.95
N GLU A 908 18.61 -16.88 8.52
CA GLU A 908 17.90 -15.69 8.06
C GLU A 908 18.71 -14.44 8.40
N VAL A 909 19.13 -13.68 7.38
CA VAL A 909 19.81 -12.39 7.50
C VAL A 909 18.99 -11.35 6.76
N ASP A 910 18.54 -10.27 7.42
CA ASP A 910 17.72 -9.22 6.80
C ASP A 910 17.71 -7.92 7.63
N THR A 911 17.04 -6.88 7.13
CA THR A 911 16.86 -5.62 7.85
C THR A 911 15.77 -5.69 8.90
N VAL A 912 15.78 -4.73 9.83
CA VAL A 912 14.84 -4.67 10.98
C VAL A 912 13.38 -4.68 10.50
N GLU A 913 13.05 -3.92 9.45
CA GLU A 913 11.71 -3.81 8.90
C GLU A 913 11.20 -5.15 8.36
N ARG A 914 12.08 -5.95 7.75
CA ARG A 914 11.71 -7.24 7.16
C ARG A 914 11.65 -8.36 8.20
N PHE A 915 12.41 -8.24 9.28
CA PHE A 915 12.32 -9.11 10.45
C PHE A 915 11.10 -8.85 11.33
N GLN A 916 10.29 -7.85 11.01
CA GLN A 916 9.10 -7.53 11.79
C GLN A 916 8.11 -8.71 11.82
N GLY A 917 7.48 -8.92 12.97
CA GLY A 917 6.57 -10.04 13.21
C GLY A 917 7.27 -11.41 13.41
N ARG A 918 8.50 -11.57 12.92
CA ARG A 918 9.31 -12.78 13.12
C ARG A 918 9.92 -12.80 14.52
N GLU A 919 10.32 -13.98 14.96
CA GLU A 919 11.03 -14.21 16.22
C GLU A 919 11.97 -15.41 16.06
N LYS A 920 13.08 -15.42 16.80
CA LYS A 920 14.03 -16.54 16.83
C LYS A 920 14.42 -16.90 18.24
N GLU A 921 14.86 -18.14 18.44
CA GLU A 921 15.40 -18.58 19.73
C GLU A 921 16.63 -17.75 20.16
N ALA A 922 17.56 -17.52 19.22
CA ALA A 922 18.70 -16.63 19.35
C ALA A 922 18.75 -15.59 18.21
N MET A 923 19.09 -14.34 18.55
CA MET A 923 19.30 -13.26 17.57
C MET A 923 20.72 -12.71 17.66
N LEU A 924 21.35 -12.50 16.50
CA LEU A 924 22.57 -11.72 16.34
C LEU A 924 22.21 -10.36 15.72
N ILE A 925 22.63 -9.27 16.34
CA ILE A 925 22.29 -7.91 15.89
C ILE A 925 23.58 -7.16 15.56
N SER A 926 23.77 -6.81 14.29
CA SER A 926 24.88 -5.98 13.82
C SER A 926 24.40 -4.54 13.73
N LEU A 927 25.01 -3.61 14.47
CA LEU A 927 24.62 -2.19 14.47
C LEU A 927 25.38 -1.37 13.42
N VAL A 928 26.59 -1.78 13.03
CA VAL A 928 27.46 -1.15 12.00
C VAL A 928 27.98 0.25 12.33
N THR A 929 27.14 1.09 12.92
CA THR A 929 27.32 2.53 13.02
C THR A 929 28.30 2.97 14.11
N ARG A 930 28.90 4.14 13.88
CA ARG A 930 29.69 4.92 14.85
C ARG A 930 29.06 6.27 15.20
N ASP A 931 27.91 6.61 14.62
CA ASP A 931 27.19 7.85 14.87
C ASP A 931 25.89 7.60 15.63
N TRP A 932 25.66 8.38 16.67
CA TRP A 932 24.41 8.37 17.43
C TRP A 932 23.22 8.88 16.62
N ASN A 933 23.47 9.73 15.62
CA ASN A 933 22.42 10.33 14.80
C ASN A 933 21.94 9.41 13.65
N ASP A 934 22.57 8.25 13.47
CA ASP A 934 22.12 7.29 12.46
C ASP A 934 20.74 6.73 12.83
N PHE A 935 19.93 6.45 11.79
CA PHE A 935 18.56 5.95 11.94
C PHE A 935 18.44 4.65 12.74
N VAL A 936 19.55 3.92 12.95
CA VAL A 936 19.64 2.72 13.78
C VAL A 936 19.29 3.01 15.23
N PHE A 937 19.66 4.19 15.73
CA PHE A 937 19.30 4.69 17.05
C PHE A 937 17.95 5.42 17.04
N ASP A 938 17.06 5.10 16.10
CA ASP A 938 15.64 5.33 16.32
C ASP A 938 15.13 4.41 17.45
N ARG A 939 14.49 5.00 18.45
CA ARG A 939 14.04 4.30 19.67
C ARG A 939 13.09 3.15 19.35
N ARG A 940 12.18 3.35 18.39
CA ARG A 940 11.15 2.37 18.01
C ARG A 940 11.74 1.21 17.21
N ARG A 941 12.65 1.51 16.29
CA ARG A 941 13.41 0.53 15.52
C ARG A 941 14.25 -0.35 16.42
N MET A 942 15.00 0.25 17.36
CA MET A 942 15.79 -0.52 18.33
C MET A 942 14.90 -1.41 19.19
N ASN A 943 13.74 -0.93 19.63
CA ASN A 943 12.77 -1.77 20.34
C ASN A 943 12.32 -2.98 19.52
N VAL A 944 11.97 -2.79 18.23
CA VAL A 944 11.63 -3.91 17.35
C VAL A 944 12.80 -4.89 17.25
N THR A 945 14.03 -4.41 17.02
CA THR A 945 15.23 -5.25 16.92
C THR A 945 15.46 -6.10 18.17
N LEU A 946 15.40 -5.50 19.36
CA LEU A 946 15.67 -6.17 20.63
C LEU A 946 14.59 -7.18 21.03
N THR A 947 13.36 -7.01 20.52
CA THR A 947 12.20 -7.84 20.88
C THR A 947 11.95 -9.01 19.92
N ARG A 948 12.93 -9.32 19.05
CA ARG A 948 12.91 -10.50 18.15
C ARG A 948 13.43 -11.78 18.80
N ALA A 949 14.28 -11.67 19.81
CA ALA A 949 14.89 -12.83 20.49
C ALA A 949 13.95 -13.45 21.54
N ARG A 950 13.92 -14.78 21.65
CA ARG A 950 13.24 -15.48 22.75
C ARG A 950 14.16 -15.64 23.96
N SER A 951 15.36 -16.18 23.78
CA SER A 951 16.22 -16.60 24.90
C SER A 951 17.60 -15.97 24.91
N LYS A 952 18.13 -15.62 23.74
CA LYS A 952 19.49 -15.10 23.61
C LYS A 952 19.57 -13.97 22.59
N VAL A 953 20.26 -12.90 22.96
CA VAL A 953 20.61 -11.81 22.05
C VAL A 953 22.10 -11.50 22.17
N VAL A 954 22.77 -11.38 21.04
CA VAL A 954 24.16 -10.92 20.93
C VAL A 954 24.19 -9.71 20.03
N LEU A 955 24.53 -8.56 20.60
CA LEU A 955 24.64 -7.28 19.90
C LEU A 955 26.10 -7.02 19.55
N PHE A 956 26.34 -6.58 18.33
CA PHE A 956 27.64 -6.19 17.81
C PHE A 956 27.59 -4.71 17.46
N GLY A 957 28.50 -3.93 18.03
CA GLY A 957 28.58 -2.50 17.74
C GLY A 957 29.43 -1.74 18.75
N ASN A 958 29.64 -0.45 18.46
CA ASN A 958 30.48 0.43 19.27
C ASN A 958 29.94 0.58 20.70
N ARG A 959 30.76 0.21 21.69
CA ARG A 959 30.37 0.19 23.11
C ARG A 959 30.06 1.58 23.68
N ALA A 960 30.66 2.64 23.16
CA ALA A 960 30.39 4.01 23.62
C ALA A 960 28.95 4.43 23.25
N LEU A 961 28.49 4.06 22.05
CA LEU A 961 27.11 4.33 21.62
C LEU A 961 26.09 3.52 22.42
N GLY A 962 26.41 2.26 22.76
CA GLY A 962 25.57 1.45 23.64
C GLY A 962 25.37 2.08 25.02
N ARG A 963 26.41 2.71 25.60
CA ARG A 963 26.27 3.46 26.87
C ARG A 963 25.41 4.71 26.72
N ARG A 964 25.71 5.52 25.69
CA ARG A 964 24.92 6.70 25.35
C ARG A 964 23.45 6.36 25.15
N MET A 965 23.14 5.22 24.55
CA MET A 965 21.77 4.72 24.37
C MET A 965 21.04 4.58 25.71
N VAL A 966 21.65 3.89 26.66
CA VAL A 966 21.05 3.65 27.98
C VAL A 966 20.90 4.97 28.74
N GLU A 967 21.92 5.82 28.74
CA GLU A 967 21.93 7.13 29.42
C GLU A 967 20.90 8.11 28.83
N THR A 968 20.69 8.09 27.51
CA THR A 968 19.76 9.03 26.84
C THR A 968 18.30 8.59 26.99
N TRP A 969 18.04 7.28 26.94
CA TRP A 969 16.68 6.73 26.87
C TRP A 969 16.10 6.31 28.21
N ASN A 970 16.94 6.27 29.24
CA ASN A 970 16.57 6.06 30.63
C ASN A 970 17.46 6.96 31.53
N PRO A 971 17.24 8.29 31.48
CA PRO A 971 18.07 9.27 32.17
C PRO A 971 17.92 9.25 33.70
#